data_AF-A0A965NNQ0-F1
#
_entry.id   AF-A0A965NNQ0-F1
#
_cell.length_a   1.000
_cell.length_b   1.000
_cell.length_c   1.000
_cell.angle_alpha   90.00
_cell.angle_beta   90.00
_cell.angle_gamma   90.00
#
_symmetry.space_group_name_H-M   'P 1'
#
loop_
_entity.id
_entity.type
_entity.pdbx_description
1 polymer ?
#
loop_
_entity_poly.entity_id
_entity_poly.type
_entity_poly.pdbx_seq_one_letter_code
_entity_poly.pdbx_strand_id
1 'polypeptide(L)'
;AVVAALVEHYGIKQYHVIGQGYGGVAALELANLEYEAAKKRHVRPRPIIRSMTLISSPGAQEFELLGNPLVNKIVYGFQGAGFWVFTRLTPSFGAVDLLPLDRNYAKTVFDTDMTDSKKILSQWTKPLLLVHGDADWLTPVDAARYTAKLAPQARLEILAGGRDVAYEATSEVVGKIKDFYAEIPRRPGPRLSEPAKEYPPIPQASGSRYWILLLIILLCTFVAEDPTCLAAGLMVFMGIIDFWSACAACTAGIFIGDTALYSIGRFLGRKAIHKAPLKWFIKEHKVNQWAGWFSTPKGMMVVVSSRFVPASRVPTFITAGIMKLDALRLGLLLLVAALIWTPPLMYVGYKYGSAAMEVLYRFKSNALWVVIGFLFLLHFVTHWVVPALTWRGRRQIVMKVRGFLQPSLWPAAVLYLPIRLGIAFLCLRYRRLTAFASANPAFGRIGGFIGDSKSMLLRPFQRDSRCCPTLALSFISGFEFEVVWRRNPGKDDGRIMAVVQKRDVTVRGDGEQTLEELIWLDEVAVSRGELFIQCHARDLNRVIPAGQKVTLNLTGSYGHGARCLHRHDLITVELDTAMTAFAKRFPGLHFARFDLRALSIEDLKAGRFIVTEVGGCCHVSSLLRDESLRFSRSYSVVWSQIRSCLEAGAYNLSQKVRPVPLDELMARWSQARGRHDEFSVSEEL
;
A
#
# COMPACT_ATOMS: atom_id res chain seq x y z
N ALA A 1 -1.25 38.40 15.82
CA ALA A 1 -2.01 39.23 14.86
C ALA A 1 -3.31 39.79 15.45
N VAL A 2 -4.28 38.95 15.86
CA VAL A 2 -5.59 39.40 16.39
C VAL A 2 -5.44 40.36 17.57
N VAL A 3 -4.64 40.00 18.59
CA VAL A 3 -4.42 40.87 19.76
C VAL A 3 -3.81 42.21 19.36
N ALA A 4 -2.81 42.23 18.47
CA ALA A 4 -2.22 43.48 17.97
C ALA A 4 -3.26 44.37 17.26
N ALA A 5 -4.14 43.76 16.44
CA ALA A 5 -5.22 44.49 15.76
C ALA A 5 -6.24 45.06 16.76
N LEU A 6 -6.55 44.35 17.85
CA LEU A 6 -7.43 44.87 18.91
C LEU A 6 -6.80 46.06 19.64
N VAL A 7 -5.51 45.97 19.99
CA VAL A 7 -4.80 47.08 20.66
C VAL A 7 -4.78 48.32 19.76
N GLU A 8 -4.54 48.14 18.46
CA GLU A 8 -4.62 49.22 17.46
C GLU A 8 -6.06 49.77 17.32
N HIS A 9 -7.07 48.90 17.25
CA HIS A 9 -8.48 49.28 17.13
C HIS A 9 -8.96 50.15 18.30
N TYR A 10 -8.56 49.82 19.52
CA TYR A 10 -8.90 50.60 20.72
C TYR A 10 -7.98 51.80 20.97
N GLY A 11 -7.03 52.10 20.07
CA GLY A 11 -6.14 53.25 20.19
C GLY A 11 -5.18 53.19 21.39
N ILE A 12 -4.88 52.00 21.90
CA ILE A 12 -4.01 51.81 23.07
C ILE A 12 -2.56 52.09 22.66
N LYS A 13 -1.93 53.10 23.28
CA LYS A 13 -0.54 53.51 22.93
C LYS A 13 0.52 52.68 23.64
N GLN A 14 0.26 52.27 24.88
CA GLN A 14 1.18 51.50 25.70
C GLN A 14 0.40 50.50 26.55
N TYR A 15 0.94 49.31 26.74
CA TYR A 15 0.29 48.25 27.49
C TYR A 15 1.29 47.28 28.10
N HIS A 16 0.87 46.59 29.16
CA HIS A 16 1.60 45.48 29.77
C HIS A 16 1.02 44.17 29.25
N VAL A 17 1.85 43.15 29.03
CA VAL A 17 1.40 41.85 28.53
C VAL A 17 1.67 40.78 29.58
N ILE A 18 0.63 40.01 29.90
CA ILE A 18 0.74 38.83 30.75
C ILE A 18 0.38 37.62 29.89
N GLY A 19 1.28 36.65 29.80
CA GLY A 19 1.10 35.42 29.05
C GLY A 19 1.27 34.20 29.96
N GLN A 20 0.20 33.40 30.11
CA GLN A 20 0.26 32.11 30.81
C GLN A 20 0.38 30.96 29.79
N GLY A 21 1.28 30.01 30.01
CA GLY A 21 1.48 28.87 29.10
C GLY A 21 1.75 29.34 27.66
N TYR A 22 0.96 28.85 26.70
CA TYR A 22 1.05 29.28 25.29
C TYR A 22 0.63 30.74 25.07
N GLY A 23 -0.08 31.37 26.00
CA GLY A 23 -0.25 32.83 26.00
C GLY A 23 1.09 33.58 26.08
N GLY A 24 2.11 32.96 26.69
CA GLY A 24 3.48 33.46 26.67
C GLY A 24 4.10 33.45 25.27
N VAL A 25 3.82 32.43 24.45
CA VAL A 25 4.25 32.39 23.04
C VAL A 25 3.59 33.50 22.23
N ALA A 26 2.30 33.77 22.46
CA ALA A 26 1.62 34.91 21.86
C ALA A 26 2.24 36.25 22.30
N ALA A 27 2.68 36.37 23.57
CA ALA A 27 3.38 37.55 24.07
C ALA A 27 4.74 37.76 23.37
N LEU A 28 5.50 36.69 23.14
CA LEU A 28 6.76 36.76 22.38
C LEU A 28 6.51 37.20 20.93
N GLU A 29 5.47 36.69 20.28
CA GLU A 29 5.15 37.08 18.91
C GLU A 29 4.67 38.54 18.82
N LEU A 30 3.96 39.04 19.84
CA LEU A 30 3.66 40.48 19.94
C LEU A 30 4.93 41.32 20.07
N ALA A 31 5.91 40.87 20.85
CA ALA A 31 7.22 41.53 20.96
C ALA A 31 8.00 41.50 19.63
N ASN A 32 7.95 40.39 18.91
CA ASN A 32 8.55 40.25 17.58
C ASN A 32 7.94 41.24 16.56
N LEU A 33 6.61 41.37 16.56
CA LEU A 33 5.90 42.33 15.71
C LEU A 33 6.24 43.78 16.03
N GLU A 34 6.47 44.11 17.31
CA GLU A 34 6.95 45.44 17.72
C GLU A 34 8.38 45.69 17.21
N TYR A 35 9.27 44.71 17.39
CA TYR A 35 10.67 44.80 16.96
C TYR A 35 10.82 44.94 15.44
N GLU A 36 10.10 44.14 14.65
CA GLU A 36 10.11 44.22 13.19
C GLU A 36 9.48 45.52 12.66
N ALA A 37 8.49 46.08 13.38
CA ALA A 37 7.95 47.40 13.05
C ALA A 37 8.96 48.52 13.31
N ALA A 38 9.74 48.44 14.41
CA ALA A 38 10.76 49.43 14.73
C ALA A 38 11.89 49.52 13.68
N LYS A 39 12.15 48.44 12.94
CA LYS A 39 13.12 48.44 11.83
C LYS A 39 12.63 49.15 10.56
N LYS A 40 11.31 49.22 10.35
CA LYS A 40 10.73 49.78 9.12
C LYS A 40 10.46 51.27 9.30
N ARG A 41 11.32 52.12 8.72
CA ARG A 41 11.30 53.60 8.82
C ARG A 41 9.98 54.30 8.38
N HIS A 42 9.01 53.60 7.80
CA HIS A 42 7.79 54.19 7.21
C HIS A 42 6.46 53.59 7.73
N VAL A 43 6.45 52.95 8.90
CA VAL A 43 5.22 52.35 9.46
C VAL A 43 4.62 53.28 10.53
N ARG A 44 3.28 53.36 10.59
CA ARG A 44 2.53 54.08 11.64
C ARG A 44 3.05 53.70 13.04
N PRO A 45 3.07 54.63 14.02
CA PRO A 45 3.53 54.32 15.37
C PRO A 45 2.65 53.21 15.96
N ARG A 46 3.26 52.06 16.23
CA ARG A 46 2.58 50.93 16.85
C ARG A 46 2.52 51.07 18.37
N PRO A 47 1.51 50.44 19.01
CA PRO A 47 1.45 50.29 20.46
C PRO A 47 2.75 49.70 21.03
N ILE A 48 3.26 50.26 22.12
CA ILE A 48 4.53 49.84 22.74
C ILE A 48 4.23 48.92 23.92
N ILE A 49 4.82 47.72 23.94
CA ILE A 49 4.75 46.83 25.10
C ILE A 49 5.68 47.39 26.18
N ARG A 50 5.18 47.71 27.37
CA ARG A 50 5.99 48.35 28.43
C ARG A 50 6.70 47.33 29.31
N SER A 51 6.06 46.21 29.60
CA SER A 51 6.68 45.05 30.24
C SER A 51 5.96 43.77 29.83
N MET A 52 6.64 42.66 30.08
CA MET A 52 6.12 41.32 29.84
C MET A 52 6.13 40.52 31.14
N THR A 53 5.09 39.76 31.40
CA THR A 53 5.02 38.76 32.47
C THR A 53 4.73 37.41 31.83
N LEU A 54 5.59 36.43 32.08
CA LEU A 54 5.44 35.06 31.60
C LEU A 54 5.18 34.15 32.80
N ILE A 55 4.05 33.44 32.77
CA ILE A 55 3.62 32.53 33.84
C ILE A 55 3.54 31.11 33.30
N SER A 56 4.29 30.17 33.87
CA SER A 56 4.36 28.77 33.40
C SER A 56 4.55 28.67 31.87
N SER A 57 5.38 29.55 31.31
CA SER A 57 5.55 29.73 29.86
C SER A 57 6.75 28.93 29.34
N PRO A 58 6.66 28.32 28.15
CA PRO A 58 7.73 27.47 27.62
C PRO A 58 9.01 28.22 27.24
N GLY A 59 8.96 29.54 27.07
CA GLY A 59 10.15 30.33 26.77
C GLY A 59 10.79 29.93 25.43
N ALA A 60 11.92 29.22 25.48
CA ALA A 60 12.65 28.73 24.32
C ALA A 60 12.08 27.38 23.81
N GLN A 61 12.09 27.18 22.47
CA GLN A 61 11.58 25.98 21.79
C GLN A 61 12.17 24.65 22.32
N GLU A 62 13.40 24.66 22.82
CA GLU A 62 14.12 23.47 23.30
C GLU A 62 13.55 22.89 24.61
N PHE A 63 12.68 23.64 25.28
CA PHE A 63 11.97 23.19 26.48
C PHE A 63 10.55 22.69 26.19
N GLU A 64 10.12 22.76 24.93
CA GLU A 64 8.81 22.26 24.50
C GLU A 64 8.95 20.83 23.97
N LEU A 65 8.30 19.88 24.65
CA LEU A 65 8.29 18.44 24.33
C LEU A 65 9.69 17.87 23.96
N LEU A 66 9.95 17.57 22.68
CA LEU A 66 11.21 16.99 22.19
C LEU A 66 12.27 18.05 21.81
N GLY A 67 11.97 19.32 22.05
CA GLY A 67 12.89 20.45 21.86
C GLY A 67 13.12 20.87 20.41
N ASN A 68 12.43 20.25 19.43
CA ASN A 68 12.56 20.58 18.02
C ASN A 68 11.18 20.78 17.38
N PRO A 69 10.95 21.89 16.66
CA PRO A 69 9.62 22.24 16.15
C PRO A 69 9.10 21.25 15.11
N LEU A 70 9.98 20.68 14.27
CA LEU A 70 9.56 19.73 13.24
C LEU A 70 9.24 18.37 13.86
N VAL A 71 10.03 17.93 14.83
CA VAL A 71 9.78 16.66 15.55
C VAL A 71 8.49 16.77 16.37
N ASN A 72 8.27 17.89 17.06
CA ASN A 72 7.05 18.14 17.82
C ASN A 72 5.81 18.17 16.90
N LYS A 73 5.91 18.82 15.73
CA LYS A 73 4.84 18.80 14.71
C LYS A 73 4.50 17.38 14.25
N ILE A 74 5.48 16.49 14.11
CA ILE A 74 5.22 15.09 13.78
C ILE A 74 4.42 14.42 14.90
N VAL A 75 4.87 14.54 16.16
CA VAL A 75 4.19 13.93 17.32
C VAL A 75 2.75 14.43 17.46
N TYR A 76 2.55 15.75 17.48
CA TYR A 76 1.22 16.35 17.61
C TYR A 76 0.36 16.15 16.36
N GLY A 77 0.96 16.03 15.19
CA GLY A 77 0.28 15.63 13.96
C GLY A 77 -0.30 14.21 14.06
N PHE A 78 0.48 13.26 14.57
CA PHE A 78 0.00 11.90 14.84
C PHE A 78 -1.07 11.87 15.94
N GLN A 79 -0.88 12.60 17.03
CA GLN A 79 -1.90 12.73 18.09
C GLN A 79 -3.21 13.27 17.50
N GLY A 80 -3.16 14.37 16.75
CA GLY A 80 -4.33 14.98 16.12
C GLY A 80 -5.01 14.06 15.11
N ALA A 81 -4.23 13.32 14.30
CA ALA A 81 -4.75 12.31 13.39
C ALA A 81 -5.42 11.16 14.15
N GLY A 82 -4.84 10.69 15.26
CA GLY A 82 -5.41 9.66 16.12
C GLY A 82 -6.77 10.07 16.68
N PHE A 83 -6.87 11.27 17.26
CA PHE A 83 -8.15 11.81 17.73
C PHE A 83 -9.14 12.02 16.59
N TRP A 84 -8.70 12.47 15.41
CA TRP A 84 -9.55 12.59 14.23
C TRP A 84 -10.12 11.24 13.78
N VAL A 85 -9.29 10.20 13.70
CA VAL A 85 -9.72 8.84 13.35
C VAL A 85 -10.70 8.32 14.39
N PHE A 86 -10.36 8.43 15.68
CA PHE A 86 -11.19 7.92 16.76
C PHE A 86 -12.56 8.60 16.80
N THR A 87 -12.60 9.93 16.73
CA THR A 87 -13.86 10.71 16.69
C THR A 87 -14.71 10.40 15.46
N ARG A 88 -14.10 10.00 14.33
CA ARG A 88 -14.84 9.68 13.10
C ARG A 88 -15.30 8.23 13.01
N LEU A 89 -14.53 7.30 13.57
CA LEU A 89 -14.79 5.85 13.50
C LEU A 89 -15.53 5.31 14.72
N THR A 90 -15.60 6.06 15.82
CA THR A 90 -16.35 5.68 17.02
C THR A 90 -17.37 6.75 17.39
N PRO A 91 -18.57 6.37 17.85
CA PRO A 91 -19.54 7.34 18.35
C PRO A 91 -19.07 7.81 19.73
N SER A 92 -18.23 8.85 19.76
CA SER A 92 -17.65 9.38 21.01
C SER A 92 -18.60 10.27 21.79
N PHE A 93 -19.73 10.70 21.20
CA PHE A 93 -20.75 11.56 21.81
C PHE A 93 -20.18 12.82 22.52
N GLY A 94 -19.06 13.35 22.04
CA GLY A 94 -18.39 14.52 22.63
C GLY A 94 -17.50 14.23 23.85
N ALA A 95 -17.41 12.98 24.32
CA ALA A 95 -16.55 12.61 25.45
C ALA A 95 -15.06 12.88 25.19
N VAL A 96 -14.65 12.82 23.93
CA VAL A 96 -13.27 13.10 23.50
C VAL A 96 -12.94 14.59 23.54
N ASP A 97 -13.93 15.46 23.33
CA ASP A 97 -13.74 16.92 23.34
C ASP A 97 -13.61 17.47 24.76
N LEU A 98 -13.94 16.67 25.78
CA LEU A 98 -13.74 17.00 27.20
C LEU A 98 -12.34 16.63 27.70
N LEU A 99 -11.53 15.92 26.90
CA LEU A 99 -10.18 15.56 27.30
C LEU A 99 -9.25 16.79 27.25
N PRO A 100 -8.36 16.97 28.23
CA PRO A 100 -7.44 18.12 28.25
C PRO A 100 -6.38 18.10 27.14
N LEU A 101 -6.13 16.96 26.51
CA LEU A 101 -5.18 16.76 25.42
C LEU A 101 -5.89 16.35 24.11
N ASP A 102 -7.01 17.02 23.82
CA ASP A 102 -7.88 16.75 22.68
C ASP A 102 -7.27 17.14 21.31
N ARG A 103 -8.12 17.08 20.28
CA ARG A 103 -7.78 17.51 18.92
C ARG A 103 -7.41 18.99 18.85
N ASN A 104 -8.06 19.87 19.61
CA ASN A 104 -7.80 21.30 19.56
C ASN A 104 -6.46 21.64 20.19
N TYR A 105 -6.10 20.96 21.27
CA TYR A 105 -4.77 21.02 21.85
C TYR A 105 -3.70 20.60 20.83
N ALA A 106 -3.85 19.40 20.24
CA ALA A 106 -2.91 18.89 19.24
C ALA A 106 -2.75 19.85 18.05
N LYS A 107 -3.85 20.43 17.56
CA LYS A 107 -3.83 21.44 16.49
C LYS A 107 -3.10 22.71 16.92
N THR A 108 -3.38 23.22 18.12
CA THR A 108 -2.76 24.44 18.64
C THR A 108 -1.26 24.30 18.72
N VAL A 109 -0.75 23.18 19.25
CA VAL A 109 0.68 22.94 19.34
C VAL A 109 1.30 22.67 17.96
N PHE A 110 0.59 21.95 17.08
CA PHE A 110 1.04 21.73 15.70
C PHE A 110 1.20 23.05 14.90
N ASP A 111 0.28 23.98 15.08
CA ASP A 111 0.29 25.29 14.41
C ASP A 111 1.28 26.28 15.09
N THR A 112 1.70 25.99 16.32
CA THR A 112 2.66 26.83 17.06
C THR A 112 4.08 26.62 16.54
N ASP A 113 4.80 27.70 16.29
CA ASP A 113 6.20 27.68 15.88
C ASP A 113 7.00 28.61 16.79
N MET A 114 7.87 28.05 17.63
CA MET A 114 8.69 28.83 18.56
C MET A 114 10.14 28.93 18.10
N THR A 115 10.44 28.67 16.81
CA THR A 115 11.82 28.68 16.30
C THR A 115 12.56 29.99 16.60
N ASP A 116 11.88 31.13 16.54
CA ASP A 116 12.44 32.46 16.81
C ASP A 116 12.42 32.87 18.30
N SER A 117 11.83 32.07 19.19
CA SER A 117 11.64 32.42 20.61
C SER A 117 12.92 32.82 21.34
N LYS A 118 14.02 32.07 21.16
CA LYS A 118 15.33 32.40 21.76
C LYS A 118 15.86 33.77 21.32
N LYS A 119 15.69 34.08 20.03
CA LYS A 119 16.12 35.34 19.43
C LYS A 119 15.27 36.50 19.94
N ILE A 120 13.95 36.31 20.04
CA ILE A 120 13.05 37.32 20.60
C ILE A 120 13.41 37.62 22.06
N LEU A 121 13.63 36.57 22.87
CA LEU A 121 14.00 36.68 24.27
C LEU A 121 15.37 37.34 24.47
N SER A 122 16.38 36.98 23.67
CA SER A 122 17.71 37.59 23.77
C SER A 122 17.74 39.05 23.31
N GLN A 123 16.80 39.47 22.46
CA GLN A 123 16.66 40.86 22.00
C GLN A 123 15.75 41.70 22.89
N TRP A 124 15.04 41.08 23.83
CA TRP A 124 14.16 41.78 24.76
C TRP A 124 14.99 42.60 25.75
N THR A 125 14.69 43.89 25.88
CA THR A 125 15.47 44.84 26.71
C THR A 125 14.63 45.61 27.72
N LYS A 126 13.33 45.29 27.80
CA LYS A 126 12.36 45.91 28.71
C LYS A 126 12.15 45.03 29.95
N PRO A 127 11.47 45.52 31.01
CA PRO A 127 11.19 44.71 32.19
C PRO A 127 10.46 43.41 31.84
N LEU A 128 10.94 42.31 32.40
CA LEU A 128 10.38 40.96 32.22
C LEU A 128 10.25 40.28 33.58
N LEU A 129 9.06 39.78 33.90
CA LEU A 129 8.80 38.94 35.07
C LEU A 129 8.53 37.51 34.62
N LEU A 130 9.20 36.55 35.25
CA LEU A 130 9.00 35.12 35.07
C LEU A 130 8.44 34.54 36.36
N VAL A 131 7.27 33.92 36.30
CA VAL A 131 6.67 33.21 37.43
C VAL A 131 6.49 31.74 37.03
N HIS A 132 7.04 30.82 37.79
CA HIS A 132 7.03 29.40 37.41
C HIS A 132 6.89 28.47 38.62
N GLY A 133 6.13 27.40 38.47
CA GLY A 133 6.01 26.33 39.47
C GLY A 133 7.23 25.41 39.44
N ASP A 134 7.77 25.05 40.61
CA ASP A 134 8.92 24.14 40.71
C ASP A 134 8.63 22.70 40.25
N ALA A 135 7.36 22.28 40.31
CA ALA A 135 6.87 20.96 39.94
C ALA A 135 6.10 20.92 38.62
N ASP A 136 6.21 21.95 37.75
CA ASP A 136 5.60 21.94 36.43
C ASP A 136 6.21 20.85 35.54
N TRP A 137 5.43 19.79 35.30
CA TRP A 137 5.82 18.62 34.53
C TRP A 137 5.65 18.78 33.02
N LEU A 138 4.87 19.76 32.56
CA LEU A 138 4.64 20.00 31.14
C LEU A 138 5.61 21.06 30.61
N THR A 139 5.73 22.16 31.33
CA THR A 139 6.70 23.21 31.03
C THR A 139 7.74 23.23 32.13
N PRO A 140 8.90 22.58 31.95
CA PRO A 140 9.87 22.41 33.02
C PRO A 140 10.36 23.77 33.56
N VAL A 141 10.60 23.87 34.86
CA VAL A 141 11.15 25.09 35.50
C VAL A 141 12.47 25.56 34.86
N ASP A 142 13.22 24.63 34.27
CA ASP A 142 14.43 24.94 33.50
C ASP A 142 14.18 25.89 32.32
N ALA A 143 12.95 25.90 31.78
CA ALA A 143 12.54 26.85 30.74
C ALA A 143 12.59 28.29 31.24
N ALA A 144 12.06 28.55 32.45
CA ALA A 144 12.10 29.86 33.08
C ALA A 144 13.53 30.23 33.49
N ARG A 145 14.30 29.29 34.05
CA ARG A 145 15.72 29.49 34.39
C ARG A 145 16.55 29.82 33.16
N TYR A 146 16.32 29.16 32.03
CA TYR A 146 17.00 29.43 30.77
C TYR A 146 16.58 30.77 30.17
N THR A 147 15.29 31.11 30.25
CA THR A 147 14.77 32.42 29.84
C THR A 147 15.45 33.56 30.62
N ALA A 148 15.66 33.40 31.93
CA ALA A 148 16.40 34.36 32.75
C ALA A 148 17.87 34.50 32.32
N LYS A 149 18.50 33.44 31.78
CA LYS A 149 19.85 33.52 31.20
C LYS A 149 19.86 34.26 29.86
N LEU A 150 18.80 34.12 29.05
CA LEU A 150 18.66 34.81 27.77
C LEU A 150 18.34 36.31 27.93
N ALA A 151 17.56 36.66 28.95
CA ALA A 151 17.17 38.03 29.29
C ALA A 151 17.64 38.35 30.72
N PRO A 152 18.89 38.80 30.93
CA PRO A 152 19.48 38.98 32.26
C PRO A 152 18.74 39.99 33.16
N GLN A 153 17.97 40.89 32.57
CA GLN A 153 17.11 41.83 33.29
C GLN A 153 15.80 41.22 33.81
N ALA A 154 15.55 39.94 33.53
CA ALA A 154 14.33 39.26 33.95
C ALA A 154 14.36 38.98 35.46
N ARG A 155 13.25 39.27 36.14
CA ARG A 155 13.01 38.83 37.51
C ARG A 155 12.40 37.45 37.49
N LEU A 156 13.06 36.47 38.12
CA LEU A 156 12.61 35.08 38.19
C LEU A 156 12.06 34.77 39.58
N GLU A 157 10.78 34.41 39.64
CA GLU A 157 10.07 33.98 40.85
C GLU A 157 9.64 32.52 40.67
N ILE A 158 10.22 31.64 41.48
CA ILE A 158 9.88 30.20 41.48
C ILE A 158 9.02 29.94 42.70
N LEU A 159 7.84 29.39 42.49
CA LEU A 159 6.85 29.10 43.53
C LEU A 159 6.66 27.59 43.67
N ALA A 160 6.21 27.16 44.84
CA ALA A 160 5.81 25.76 45.05
C ALA A 160 4.52 25.51 44.27
N GLY A 161 4.52 24.53 43.36
CA GLY A 161 3.32 24.17 42.59
C GLY A 161 3.61 23.68 41.17
N GLY A 162 2.55 23.24 40.50
CA GLY A 162 2.62 22.68 39.15
C GLY A 162 2.47 23.71 38.04
N ARG A 163 2.01 23.26 36.88
CA ARG A 163 1.69 24.12 35.72
C ARG A 163 0.68 25.22 36.08
N ASP A 164 -0.28 24.87 36.92
CA ASP A 164 -1.41 25.71 37.30
C ASP A 164 -1.12 26.57 38.53
N VAL A 165 0.16 26.86 38.80
CA VAL A 165 0.61 27.73 39.90
C VAL A 165 -0.09 29.09 39.95
N ALA A 166 -0.52 29.61 38.80
CA ALA A 166 -1.33 30.83 38.69
C ALA A 166 -2.67 30.73 39.44
N TYR A 167 -3.25 29.52 39.50
CA TYR A 167 -4.50 29.20 40.16
C TYR A 167 -4.26 28.63 41.56
N GLU A 168 -3.28 27.73 41.72
CA GLU A 168 -2.92 27.11 43.00
C GLU A 168 -2.43 28.15 44.02
N ALA A 169 -1.57 29.08 43.58
CA ALA A 169 -0.95 30.11 44.41
C ALA A 169 -1.38 31.53 44.00
N THR A 170 -2.67 31.71 43.66
CA THR A 170 -3.22 32.95 43.09
C THR A 170 -2.79 34.21 43.85
N SER A 171 -2.95 34.23 45.17
CA SER A 171 -2.64 35.41 46.01
C SER A 171 -1.16 35.79 45.94
N GLU A 172 -0.28 34.79 45.94
CA GLU A 172 1.16 35.00 45.87
C GLU A 172 1.57 35.50 44.48
N VAL A 173 1.08 34.86 43.41
CA VAL A 173 1.33 35.27 42.03
C VAL A 173 0.87 36.71 41.78
N VAL A 174 -0.33 37.08 42.23
CA VAL A 174 -0.86 38.44 42.13
C VAL A 174 0.01 39.43 42.92
N GLY A 175 0.47 39.06 44.10
CA GLY A 175 1.42 39.85 44.89
C GLY A 175 2.69 40.16 44.10
N LYS A 176 3.35 39.13 43.56
CA LYS A 176 4.57 39.28 42.74
C LYS A 176 4.36 40.16 41.51
N ILE A 177 3.21 40.04 40.83
CA ILE A 177 2.87 40.87 39.68
C ILE A 177 2.69 42.34 40.09
N LYS A 178 2.01 42.61 41.21
CA LYS A 178 1.81 43.96 41.73
C LYS A 178 3.14 44.62 42.10
N ASP A 179 4.00 43.90 42.81
CA ASP A 179 5.32 44.38 43.21
C ASP A 179 6.17 44.73 41.98
N PHE A 180 6.21 43.81 41.00
CA PHE A 180 6.91 44.04 39.74
C PHE A 180 6.37 45.27 38.99
N TYR A 181 5.05 45.47 38.93
CA TYR A 181 4.47 46.63 38.24
C TYR A 181 4.71 47.95 38.97
N ALA A 182 4.80 47.94 40.30
CA ALA A 182 5.15 49.11 41.09
C ALA A 182 6.59 49.59 40.80
N GLU A 183 7.50 48.67 40.49
CA GLU A 183 8.92 48.96 40.19
C GLU A 183 9.14 49.53 38.77
N ILE A 184 8.17 49.42 37.85
CA ILE A 184 8.37 49.84 36.45
C ILE A 184 8.33 51.38 36.32
N PRO A 185 9.42 52.02 35.85
CA PRO A 185 9.50 53.48 35.72
C PRO A 185 8.40 54.07 34.84
N ARG A 186 7.78 55.19 35.26
CA ARG A 186 6.70 55.89 34.53
C ARG A 186 7.10 56.39 33.15
N ARG A 187 8.40 56.64 32.91
CA ARG A 187 8.96 57.00 31.60
C ARG A 187 9.80 55.84 31.06
N PRO A 188 9.82 55.60 29.73
CA PRO A 188 10.71 54.61 29.14
C PRO A 188 12.17 54.95 29.51
N GLY A 189 12.84 54.01 30.18
CA GLY A 189 14.25 54.14 30.54
C GLY A 189 15.18 53.72 29.39
N PRO A 190 16.51 53.86 29.57
CA PRO A 190 17.49 53.24 28.66
C PRO A 190 17.33 51.72 28.64
N ARG A 191 17.89 51.07 27.61
CA ARG A 191 17.88 49.58 27.51
C ARG A 191 18.47 48.99 28.79
N LEU A 192 17.76 48.03 29.39
CA LEU A 192 18.17 47.41 30.64
C LEU A 192 19.36 46.43 30.47
N SER A 193 19.56 45.92 29.25
CA SER A 193 20.60 44.95 28.92
C SER A 193 20.95 45.02 27.43
N GLU A 194 22.17 44.61 27.08
CA GLU A 194 22.55 44.35 25.69
C GLU A 194 22.11 42.95 25.26
N PRO A 195 21.77 42.74 23.97
CA PRO A 195 21.42 41.42 23.47
C PRO A 195 22.58 40.44 23.61
N ALA A 196 22.29 39.22 24.05
CA ALA A 196 23.30 38.17 24.14
C ALA A 196 23.90 37.88 22.75
N LYS A 197 25.24 37.91 22.63
CA LYS A 197 25.96 37.60 21.38
C LYS A 197 25.98 36.09 21.07
N GLU A 198 26.01 35.26 22.11
CA GLU A 198 25.95 33.80 22.03
C GLU A 198 24.90 33.24 22.99
N TYR A 199 24.24 32.15 22.58
CA TYR A 199 23.22 31.52 23.42
C TYR A 199 23.86 30.64 24.50
N PRO A 200 23.36 30.68 25.74
CA PRO A 200 23.83 29.79 26.79
C PRO A 200 23.53 28.32 26.43
N PRO A 201 24.35 27.36 26.91
CA PRO A 201 24.11 25.94 26.67
C PRO A 201 22.80 25.49 27.32
N ILE A 202 22.09 24.57 26.65
CA ILE A 202 20.83 24.00 27.13
C ILE A 202 21.15 23.02 28.27
N PRO A 203 20.46 23.11 29.42
CA PRO A 203 20.61 22.13 30.49
C PRO A 203 20.05 20.77 30.06
N GLN A 204 20.74 19.69 30.44
CA GLN A 204 20.21 18.33 30.30
C GLN A 204 18.88 18.20 31.06
N ALA A 205 17.94 17.42 30.51
CA ALA A 205 16.68 17.15 31.17
C ALA A 205 16.92 16.46 32.53
N SER A 206 16.23 16.94 33.57
CA SER A 206 16.31 16.39 34.93
C SER A 206 14.92 16.15 35.52
N GLY A 207 14.83 15.41 36.63
CA GLY A 207 13.58 15.18 37.37
C GLY A 207 12.48 14.49 36.54
N SER A 208 11.25 14.98 36.66
CA SER A 208 10.07 14.43 35.97
C SER A 208 10.18 14.50 34.44
N ARG A 209 10.75 15.59 33.91
CA ARG A 209 10.97 15.79 32.47
C ARG A 209 11.77 14.65 31.84
N TYR A 210 12.84 14.23 32.53
CA TYR A 210 13.71 13.17 32.06
C TYR A 210 12.97 11.83 31.86
N TRP A 211 12.19 11.42 32.86
CA TRP A 211 11.42 10.19 32.81
C TRP A 211 10.28 10.24 31.79
N ILE A 212 9.62 11.39 31.65
CA ILE A 212 8.58 11.60 30.63
C ILE A 212 9.18 11.46 29.22
N LEU A 213 10.36 12.04 28.97
CA LEU A 213 11.04 11.88 27.68
C LEU A 213 11.39 10.42 27.39
N LEU A 214 11.92 9.67 28.36
CA LEU A 214 12.21 8.25 28.20
C LEU A 214 10.94 7.45 27.90
N LEU A 215 9.83 7.75 28.57
CA LEU A 215 8.54 7.10 28.32
C LEU A 215 8.00 7.42 26.92
N ILE A 216 8.10 8.68 26.47
CA ILE A 216 7.69 9.10 25.13
C ILE A 216 8.54 8.37 24.08
N ILE A 217 9.87 8.32 24.25
CA ILE A 217 10.76 7.59 23.35
C ILE A 217 10.34 6.12 23.27
N LEU A 218 10.13 5.48 24.42
CA LEU A 218 9.66 4.09 24.49
C LEU A 218 8.34 3.91 23.72
N LEU A 219 7.33 4.72 23.96
CA LEU A 219 6.02 4.60 23.32
C LEU A 219 6.09 4.89 21.81
N CYS A 220 6.90 5.86 21.39
CA CYS A 220 7.08 6.19 19.97
C CYS A 220 7.69 5.03 19.18
N THR A 221 8.53 4.18 19.79
CA THR A 221 9.10 3.01 19.10
C THR A 221 8.04 1.99 18.65
N PHE A 222 6.89 1.90 19.33
CA PHE A 222 5.79 1.00 18.93
C PHE A 222 5.18 1.41 17.59
N VAL A 223 5.18 2.71 17.28
CA VAL A 223 4.64 3.25 16.05
C VAL A 223 5.71 3.28 14.97
N ALA A 224 6.89 3.82 15.31
CA ALA A 224 7.96 4.10 14.36
C ALA A 224 9.34 3.92 15.00
N GLU A 225 9.74 2.67 15.26
CA GLU A 225 11.08 2.30 15.77
C GLU A 225 12.24 3.08 15.13
N ASP A 226 12.52 2.90 13.83
CA ASP A 226 13.75 3.44 13.24
C ASP A 226 13.78 4.99 13.24
N PRO A 227 12.68 5.69 12.87
CA PRO A 227 12.61 7.14 13.02
C PRO A 227 12.75 7.61 14.47
N THR A 228 12.22 6.86 15.44
CA THR A 228 12.34 7.20 16.87
C THR A 228 13.79 7.09 17.33
N CYS A 229 14.52 6.05 16.93
CA CYS A 229 15.95 5.91 17.24
C CYS A 229 16.78 7.05 16.63
N LEU A 230 16.51 7.44 15.39
CA LEU A 230 17.17 8.58 14.76
C LEU A 230 16.86 9.90 15.48
N ALA A 231 15.60 10.12 15.86
CA ALA A 231 15.19 11.30 16.63
C ALA A 231 15.80 11.32 18.03
N ALA A 232 15.89 10.18 18.71
CA ALA A 232 16.56 10.05 20.00
C ALA A 232 18.05 10.38 19.89
N GLY A 233 18.73 9.94 18.83
CA GLY A 233 20.10 10.35 18.52
C GLY A 233 20.26 11.85 18.36
N LEU A 234 19.32 12.52 17.68
CA LEU A 234 19.31 13.98 17.54
C LEU A 234 19.11 14.67 18.90
N MET A 235 18.25 14.15 19.77
CA MET A 235 18.06 14.70 21.13
C MET A 235 19.33 14.61 21.98
N VAL A 236 20.12 13.53 21.80
CA VAL A 236 21.44 13.40 22.43
C VAL A 236 22.41 14.46 21.89
N PHE A 237 22.41 14.70 20.57
CA PHE A 237 23.24 15.75 19.96
C PHE A 237 22.88 17.15 20.48
N MET A 238 21.59 17.42 20.70
CA MET A 238 21.11 18.68 21.27
C MET A 238 21.40 18.83 22.77
N GLY A 239 21.97 17.81 23.43
CA GLY A 239 22.26 17.82 24.86
C GLY A 239 21.03 17.71 25.74
N ILE A 240 19.88 17.26 25.21
CA ILE A 240 18.62 17.15 25.97
C ILE A 240 18.63 15.91 26.86
N ILE A 241 19.18 14.80 26.37
CA ILE A 241 19.22 13.50 27.05
C ILE A 241 20.57 12.81 26.86
N ASP A 242 20.96 11.95 27.80
CA ASP A 242 22.16 11.15 27.67
C ASP A 242 21.97 9.97 26.69
N PHE A 243 23.07 9.53 26.08
CA PHE A 243 23.06 8.50 25.04
C PHE A 243 22.55 7.15 25.56
N TRP A 244 22.99 6.73 26.74
CA TRP A 244 22.76 5.37 27.23
C TRP A 244 21.33 5.17 27.68
N SER A 245 20.73 6.15 28.35
CA SER A 245 19.32 6.06 28.76
C SER A 245 18.37 6.19 27.58
N ALA A 246 18.66 7.06 26.61
CA ALA A 246 17.90 7.09 25.35
C ALA A 246 18.01 5.75 24.59
N CYS A 247 19.19 5.11 24.58
CA CYS A 247 19.40 3.80 23.99
C CYS A 247 18.67 2.69 24.73
N ALA A 248 18.66 2.73 26.06
CA ALA A 248 17.92 1.79 26.89
C ALA A 248 16.41 1.92 26.66
N ALA A 249 15.86 3.14 26.61
CA ALA A 249 14.45 3.38 26.32
C ALA A 249 14.04 2.90 24.92
N CYS A 250 14.87 3.18 23.90
CA CYS A 250 14.64 2.67 22.54
C CYS A 250 14.66 1.13 22.54
N THR A 251 15.69 0.52 23.12
CA THR A 251 15.85 -0.95 23.15
C THR A 251 14.68 -1.63 23.87
N ALA A 252 14.28 -1.09 25.02
CA ALA A 252 13.15 -1.60 25.79
C ALA A 252 11.83 -1.50 25.02
N GLY A 253 11.56 -0.32 24.42
CA GLY A 253 10.37 -0.12 23.61
C GLY A 253 10.31 -1.09 22.44
N ILE A 254 11.42 -1.31 21.74
CA ILE A 254 11.40 -2.24 20.62
C ILE A 254 11.22 -3.69 21.09
N PHE A 255 11.93 -4.10 22.13
CA PHE A 255 11.80 -5.46 22.66
C PHE A 255 10.36 -5.77 23.10
N ILE A 256 9.71 -4.83 23.77
CA ILE A 256 8.30 -4.96 24.16
C ILE A 256 7.41 -5.02 22.92
N GLY A 257 7.64 -4.17 21.92
CA GLY A 257 6.88 -4.15 20.67
C GLY A 257 6.96 -5.46 19.89
N ASP A 258 8.18 -6.01 19.72
CA ASP A 258 8.39 -7.27 19.01
C ASP A 258 7.78 -8.45 19.76
N THR A 259 7.90 -8.46 21.08
CA THR A 259 7.29 -9.49 21.93
C THR A 259 5.77 -9.42 21.86
N ALA A 260 5.19 -8.21 21.79
CA ALA A 260 3.75 -8.02 21.59
C ALA A 260 3.28 -8.58 20.24
N LEU A 261 4.01 -8.31 19.15
CA LEU A 261 3.71 -8.86 17.81
C LEU A 261 3.76 -10.39 17.77
N TYR A 262 4.78 -10.99 18.38
CA TYR A 262 4.87 -12.44 18.55
C TYR A 262 3.69 -12.99 19.37
N SER A 263 3.34 -12.32 20.47
CA SER A 263 2.27 -12.73 21.36
C SER A 263 0.91 -12.69 20.65
N ILE A 264 0.63 -11.63 19.89
CA ILE A 264 -0.57 -11.50 19.04
C ILE A 264 -0.69 -12.71 18.10
N GLY A 265 0.40 -13.09 17.41
CA GLY A 265 0.40 -14.28 16.55
C GLY A 265 0.17 -15.58 17.31
N ARG A 266 0.77 -15.72 18.50
CA ARG A 266 0.64 -16.90 19.37
C ARG A 266 -0.78 -17.08 19.92
N PHE A 267 -1.44 -16.00 20.31
CA PHE A 267 -2.80 -16.02 20.85
C PHE A 267 -3.87 -16.22 19.76
N LEU A 268 -3.76 -15.53 18.62
CA LEU A 268 -4.75 -15.62 17.54
C LEU A 268 -4.66 -16.94 16.75
N GLY A 269 -3.49 -17.60 16.74
CA GLY A 269 -3.26 -18.90 16.11
C GLY A 269 -3.48 -18.93 14.59
N ARG A 270 -3.53 -20.12 14.00
CA ARG A 270 -3.67 -20.30 12.53
C ARG A 270 -4.96 -19.68 11.96
N LYS A 271 -6.01 -19.54 12.76
CA LYS A 271 -7.29 -18.94 12.34
C LYS A 271 -7.16 -17.46 11.96
N ALA A 272 -6.11 -16.77 12.42
CA ALA A 272 -5.83 -15.37 12.11
C ALA A 272 -5.51 -15.12 10.63
N ILE A 273 -4.90 -16.11 9.95
CA ILE A 273 -4.45 -15.99 8.56
C ILE A 273 -5.63 -15.76 7.60
N HIS A 274 -6.83 -16.23 7.96
CA HIS A 274 -8.03 -16.08 7.13
C HIS A 274 -8.76 -14.74 7.31
N LYS A 275 -8.38 -13.91 8.29
CA LYS A 275 -9.02 -12.61 8.57
C LYS A 275 -8.17 -11.44 8.08
N ALA A 276 -8.81 -10.37 7.61
CA ALA A 276 -8.12 -9.12 7.28
C ALA A 276 -7.64 -8.42 8.56
N PRO A 277 -6.48 -7.73 8.57
CA PRO A 277 -5.58 -7.49 7.43
C PRO A 277 -4.55 -8.60 7.16
N LEU A 278 -4.42 -9.61 8.03
CA LEU A 278 -3.40 -10.67 7.90
C LEU A 278 -3.48 -11.43 6.57
N LYS A 279 -4.70 -11.72 6.08
CA LYS A 279 -4.93 -12.37 4.77
C LYS A 279 -4.28 -11.63 3.59
N TRP A 280 -4.07 -10.32 3.70
CA TRP A 280 -3.45 -9.52 2.64
C TRP A 280 -1.93 -9.73 2.56
N PHE A 281 -1.29 -9.99 3.70
CA PHE A 281 0.17 -10.08 3.80
C PHE A 281 0.67 -11.54 3.86
N ILE A 282 -0.11 -12.46 4.41
CA ILE A 282 0.29 -13.83 4.69
C ILE A 282 -0.58 -14.80 3.89
N LYS A 283 0.02 -15.48 2.89
CA LYS A 283 -0.65 -16.52 2.10
C LYS A 283 -0.35 -17.90 2.68
N GLU A 284 -1.39 -18.70 2.92
CA GLU A 284 -1.30 -19.99 3.62
C GLU A 284 -0.35 -21.01 2.98
N HIS A 285 -0.32 -21.09 1.65
CA HIS A 285 0.59 -22.01 0.93
C HIS A 285 2.07 -21.74 1.24
N LYS A 286 2.47 -20.48 1.47
CA LYS A 286 3.85 -20.12 1.82
C LYS A 286 4.16 -20.47 3.27
N VAL A 287 3.19 -20.29 4.18
CA VAL A 287 3.35 -20.65 5.60
C VAL A 287 3.53 -22.15 5.75
N ASN A 288 2.75 -22.96 5.01
CA ASN A 288 2.85 -24.42 5.06
C ASN A 288 4.18 -24.93 4.44
N GLN A 289 4.65 -24.33 3.35
CA GLN A 289 5.98 -24.66 2.79
C GLN A 289 7.11 -24.32 3.76
N TRP A 290 7.00 -23.21 4.50
CA TRP A 290 8.08 -22.74 5.37
C TRP A 290 7.98 -23.30 6.81
N ALA A 291 6.88 -23.98 7.13
CA ALA A 291 6.59 -24.48 8.47
C ALA A 291 7.65 -25.47 8.98
N GLY A 292 8.17 -26.33 8.11
CA GLY A 292 9.24 -27.26 8.46
C GLY A 292 10.61 -26.59 8.65
N TRP A 293 10.85 -25.49 7.94
CA TRP A 293 12.15 -24.81 7.92
C TRP A 293 12.34 -23.84 9.09
N PHE A 294 11.28 -23.16 9.55
CA PHE A 294 11.34 -22.26 10.71
C PHE A 294 11.67 -22.94 12.04
N SER A 295 11.43 -24.26 12.14
CA SER A 295 11.81 -25.07 13.31
C SER A 295 13.32 -25.37 13.39
N THR A 296 14.09 -25.03 12.35
CA THR A 296 15.55 -25.20 12.34
C THR A 296 16.27 -23.97 12.90
N PRO A 297 17.52 -24.10 13.38
CA PRO A 297 18.34 -22.96 13.81
C PRO A 297 18.50 -21.87 12.73
N LYS A 298 18.50 -22.28 11.45
CA LYS A 298 18.55 -21.38 10.29
C LYS A 298 17.27 -20.55 10.16
N GLY A 299 16.11 -21.16 10.45
CA GLY A 299 14.82 -20.49 10.46
C GLY A 299 14.71 -19.40 11.53
N MET A 300 15.26 -19.64 12.73
CA MET A 300 15.32 -18.62 13.79
C MET A 300 16.21 -17.43 13.41
N MET A 301 17.34 -17.68 12.74
CA MET A 301 18.20 -16.60 12.24
C MET A 301 17.52 -15.74 11.17
N VAL A 302 16.57 -16.30 10.42
CA VAL A 302 15.79 -15.54 9.43
C VAL A 302 14.73 -14.66 10.08
N VAL A 303 14.15 -15.12 11.20
CA VAL A 303 13.29 -14.26 12.02
C VAL A 303 14.09 -13.08 12.56
N VAL A 304 15.30 -13.31 13.07
CA VAL A 304 16.18 -12.25 13.55
C VAL A 304 16.62 -11.32 12.42
N SER A 305 16.98 -11.86 11.24
CA SER A 305 17.45 -11.05 10.12
C SER A 305 16.35 -10.18 9.52
N SER A 306 15.07 -10.58 9.65
CA SER A 306 13.92 -9.77 9.24
C SER A 306 13.86 -8.41 9.95
N ARG A 307 14.50 -8.28 11.12
CA ARG A 307 14.60 -7.02 11.86
C ARG A 307 15.38 -5.94 11.09
N PHE A 308 16.37 -6.34 10.30
CA PHE A 308 17.18 -5.41 9.50
C PHE A 308 16.53 -5.05 8.16
N VAL A 309 15.38 -5.65 7.84
CA VAL A 309 14.67 -5.44 6.57
C VAL A 309 13.35 -4.72 6.84
N PRO A 310 13.21 -3.44 6.43
CA PRO A 310 11.99 -2.67 6.62
C PRO A 310 10.73 -3.40 6.14
N ALA A 311 9.62 -3.24 6.86
CA ALA A 311 8.31 -3.84 6.60
C ALA A 311 8.20 -5.38 6.70
N SER A 312 9.31 -6.12 6.76
CA SER A 312 9.27 -7.60 6.85
C SER A 312 9.06 -8.12 8.27
N ARG A 313 9.39 -7.32 9.30
CA ARG A 313 9.36 -7.73 10.71
C ARG A 313 7.96 -8.09 11.23
N VAL A 314 6.94 -7.27 10.91
CA VAL A 314 5.56 -7.46 11.39
C VAL A 314 4.99 -8.81 10.95
N PRO A 315 4.96 -9.15 9.63
CA PRO A 315 4.47 -10.45 9.21
C PRO A 315 5.33 -11.60 9.74
N THR A 316 6.65 -11.40 9.89
CA THR A 316 7.56 -12.46 10.34
C THR A 316 7.36 -12.81 11.81
N PHE A 317 7.26 -11.82 12.71
CA PHE A 317 7.04 -12.06 14.14
C PHE A 317 5.64 -12.61 14.43
N ILE A 318 4.63 -12.13 13.73
CA ILE A 318 3.27 -12.69 13.81
C ILE A 318 3.27 -14.14 13.33
N THR A 319 3.94 -14.45 12.21
CA THR A 319 4.06 -15.83 11.69
C THR A 319 4.81 -16.72 12.69
N ALA A 320 5.91 -16.25 13.26
CA ALA A 320 6.66 -16.95 14.32
C ALA A 320 5.77 -17.27 15.53
N GLY A 321 4.89 -16.34 15.91
CA GLY A 321 3.87 -16.54 16.94
C GLY A 321 2.84 -17.60 16.57
N ILE A 322 2.27 -17.54 15.36
CA ILE A 322 1.30 -18.52 14.84
C ILE A 322 1.89 -19.94 14.82
N MET A 323 3.18 -20.04 14.50
CA MET A 323 3.95 -21.28 14.50
C MET A 323 4.33 -21.78 15.90
N LYS A 324 4.05 -21.00 16.95
CA LYS A 324 4.33 -21.32 18.35
C LYS A 324 5.81 -21.66 18.61
N LEU A 325 6.73 -20.95 17.95
CA LEU A 325 8.17 -21.07 18.23
C LEU A 325 8.47 -20.80 19.72
N ASP A 326 9.58 -21.32 20.23
CA ASP A 326 9.95 -21.16 21.65
C ASP A 326 10.13 -19.68 22.03
N ALA A 327 9.34 -19.20 23.00
CA ALA A 327 9.25 -17.79 23.34
C ALA A 327 10.53 -17.27 24.01
N LEU A 328 11.19 -18.10 24.82
CA LEU A 328 12.40 -17.71 25.53
C LEU A 328 13.58 -17.56 24.58
N ARG A 329 13.83 -18.57 23.73
CA ARG A 329 14.89 -18.49 22.72
C ARG A 329 14.68 -17.34 21.75
N LEU A 330 13.46 -17.16 21.24
CA LEU A 330 13.15 -16.07 20.33
C LEU A 330 13.27 -14.71 21.01
N GLY A 331 12.77 -14.56 22.25
CA GLY A 331 12.88 -13.32 23.01
C GLY A 331 14.33 -12.91 23.25
N LEU A 332 15.20 -13.84 23.66
CA LEU A 332 16.63 -13.56 23.83
C LEU A 332 17.29 -13.11 22.52
N LEU A 333 16.98 -13.78 21.40
CA LEU A 333 17.49 -13.42 20.10
C LEU A 333 17.03 -12.02 19.65
N LEU A 334 15.75 -11.68 19.87
CA LEU A 334 15.20 -10.37 19.56
C LEU A 334 15.83 -9.27 20.43
N LEU A 335 16.07 -9.54 21.71
CA LEU A 335 16.76 -8.61 22.61
C LEU A 335 18.19 -8.34 22.15
N VAL A 336 18.95 -9.39 21.80
CA VAL A 336 20.32 -9.24 21.28
C VAL A 336 20.31 -8.46 19.97
N ALA A 337 19.36 -8.74 19.07
CA ALA A 337 19.22 -8.00 17.82
C ALA A 337 18.90 -6.51 18.07
N ALA A 338 18.04 -6.20 19.04
CA ALA A 338 17.73 -4.83 19.44
C ALA A 338 18.95 -4.10 20.02
N LEU A 339 19.72 -4.77 20.88
CA LEU A 339 20.95 -4.22 21.47
C LEU A 339 22.03 -3.94 20.42
N ILE A 340 22.11 -4.74 19.36
CA ILE A 340 23.07 -4.53 18.27
C ILE A 340 22.60 -3.42 17.32
N TRP A 341 21.30 -3.32 17.04
CA TRP A 341 20.76 -2.41 16.04
C TRP A 341 20.52 -0.97 16.54
N THR A 342 20.10 -0.83 17.78
CA THR A 342 19.68 0.47 18.35
C THR A 342 20.83 1.48 18.46
N PRO A 343 22.02 1.13 19.02
CA PRO A 343 23.11 2.10 19.17
C PRO A 343 23.64 2.65 17.84
N PRO A 344 23.87 1.84 16.77
CA PRO A 344 24.26 2.35 15.47
C PRO A 344 23.26 3.34 14.87
N LEU A 345 21.95 3.04 14.92
CA LEU A 345 20.92 3.96 14.45
C LEU A 345 20.93 5.28 15.21
N MET A 346 20.99 5.22 16.54
CA MET A 346 21.08 6.42 17.37
C MET A 346 22.36 7.21 17.09
N TYR A 347 23.49 6.53 16.87
CA TYR A 347 24.75 7.19 16.52
C TYR A 347 24.66 7.92 15.17
N VAL A 348 23.97 7.34 14.17
CA VAL A 348 23.67 8.01 12.90
C VAL A 348 22.82 9.26 13.15
N GLY A 349 21.79 9.19 13.99
CA GLY A 349 20.98 10.33 14.39
C GLY A 349 21.79 11.41 15.12
N TYR A 350 22.68 11.02 16.02
CA TYR A 350 23.58 11.92 16.75
C TYR A 350 24.54 12.66 15.80
N LYS A 351 25.16 11.95 14.85
CA LYS A 351 26.18 12.52 13.95
C LYS A 351 25.59 13.31 12.78
N TYR A 352 24.50 12.82 12.19
CA TYR A 352 23.95 13.36 10.94
C TYR A 352 22.56 13.97 11.08
N GLY A 353 21.93 13.89 12.25
CA GLY A 353 20.57 14.37 12.46
C GLY A 353 20.41 15.87 12.17
N SER A 354 21.36 16.70 12.60
CA SER A 354 21.32 18.15 12.35
C SER A 354 21.38 18.49 10.86
N ALA A 355 22.29 17.86 10.10
CA ALA A 355 22.40 18.03 8.66
C ALA A 355 21.16 17.52 7.91
N ALA A 356 20.62 16.36 8.32
CA ALA A 356 19.39 15.82 7.73
C ALA A 356 18.19 16.75 7.97
N MET A 357 18.08 17.34 9.16
CA MET A 357 17.01 18.28 9.50
C MET A 357 17.11 19.59 8.72
N GLU A 358 18.32 20.09 8.47
CA GLU A 358 18.52 21.27 7.63
C GLU A 358 18.07 21.03 6.18
N VAL A 359 18.38 19.84 5.63
CA VAL A 359 17.89 19.42 4.31
C VAL A 359 16.37 19.31 4.32
N LEU A 360 15.77 18.62 5.29
CA LEU A 360 14.31 18.48 5.39
C LEU A 360 13.59 19.83 5.50
N TYR A 361 14.16 20.78 6.26
CA TYR A 361 13.60 22.12 6.40
C TYR A 361 13.65 22.90 5.07
N ARG A 362 14.78 22.84 4.34
CA ARG A 362 14.92 23.46 3.01
C ARG A 362 13.96 22.86 1.98
N PHE A 363 13.66 21.56 2.09
CA PHE A 363 12.79 20.83 1.16
C PHE A 363 11.33 20.70 1.64
N LYS A 364 10.88 21.50 2.62
CA LYS A 364 9.49 21.45 3.12
C LYS A 364 8.43 21.54 2.01
N SER A 365 8.67 22.29 0.93
CA SER A 365 7.76 22.38 -0.23
C SER A 365 7.81 21.14 -1.16
N ASN A 366 8.92 20.40 -1.14
CA ASN A 366 9.19 19.24 -2.02
C ASN A 366 9.17 17.90 -1.26
N ALA A 367 8.81 17.89 0.02
CA ALA A 367 8.80 16.70 0.87
C ALA A 367 7.98 15.55 0.25
N LEU A 368 6.87 15.88 -0.44
CA LEU A 368 6.07 14.90 -1.17
C LEU A 368 6.88 14.17 -2.26
N TRP A 369 7.69 14.90 -3.04
CA TRP A 369 8.52 14.32 -4.10
C TRP A 369 9.67 13.48 -3.55
N VAL A 370 10.24 13.87 -2.40
CA VAL A 370 11.25 13.05 -1.71
C VAL A 370 10.64 11.74 -1.23
N VAL A 371 9.43 11.77 -0.66
CA VAL A 371 8.71 10.55 -0.25
C VAL A 371 8.35 9.68 -1.45
N ILE A 372 7.83 10.25 -2.54
CA ILE A 372 7.54 9.51 -3.77
C ILE A 372 8.81 8.88 -4.35
N GLY A 373 9.92 9.63 -4.40
CA GLY A 373 11.21 9.16 -4.86
C GLY A 373 11.75 8.00 -4.01
N PHE A 374 11.63 8.11 -2.68
CA PHE A 374 12.01 7.04 -1.76
C PHE A 374 11.15 5.79 -1.94
N LEU A 375 9.82 5.93 -2.05
CA LEU A 375 8.91 4.80 -2.29
C LEU A 375 9.17 4.14 -3.65
N PHE A 376 9.45 4.93 -4.69
CA PHE A 376 9.84 4.42 -6.00
C PHE A 376 11.18 3.68 -5.94
N LEU A 377 12.19 4.24 -5.27
CA LEU A 377 13.48 3.59 -5.07
C LEU A 377 13.33 2.27 -4.30
N LEU A 378 12.54 2.26 -3.22
CA LEU A 378 12.26 1.05 -2.45
C LEU A 378 11.57 -0.01 -3.33
N HIS A 379 10.57 0.38 -4.12
CA HIS A 379 9.90 -0.51 -5.07
C HIS A 379 10.87 -1.04 -6.13
N PHE A 380 11.70 -0.18 -6.70
CA PHE A 380 12.69 -0.54 -7.70
C PHE A 380 13.72 -1.53 -7.13
N VAL A 381 14.28 -1.24 -5.97
CA VAL A 381 15.26 -2.11 -5.30
C VAL A 381 14.64 -3.47 -4.98
N THR A 382 13.45 -3.50 -4.37
CA THR A 382 12.81 -4.75 -3.93
C THR A 382 12.27 -5.60 -5.08
N HIS A 383 11.76 -5.00 -6.16
CA HIS A 383 11.15 -5.76 -7.26
C HIS A 383 12.06 -5.98 -8.48
N TRP A 384 13.18 -5.25 -8.58
CA TRP A 384 14.14 -5.36 -9.69
C TRP A 384 15.55 -5.70 -9.22
N VAL A 385 16.13 -4.97 -8.28
CA VAL A 385 17.53 -5.19 -7.86
C VAL A 385 17.68 -6.49 -7.08
N VAL A 386 16.88 -6.69 -6.02
CA VAL A 386 16.96 -7.90 -5.18
C VAL A 386 16.71 -9.18 -5.99
N PRO A 387 15.68 -9.28 -6.84
CA PRO A 387 15.51 -10.45 -7.70
C PRO A 387 16.66 -10.64 -8.69
N ALA A 388 17.25 -9.57 -9.24
CA ALA A 388 18.37 -9.66 -10.18
C ALA A 388 19.64 -10.28 -9.58
N LEU A 389 19.79 -10.27 -8.25
CA LEU A 389 20.91 -10.93 -7.57
C LEU A 389 20.81 -12.46 -7.60
N THR A 390 19.62 -13.01 -7.80
CA THR A 390 19.39 -14.47 -7.81
C THR A 390 19.16 -14.97 -9.22
N TRP A 391 19.61 -16.19 -9.54
CA TRP A 391 19.35 -16.81 -10.85
C TRP A 391 17.84 -16.88 -11.15
N ARG A 392 17.03 -17.33 -10.17
CA ARG A 392 15.57 -17.40 -10.28
C ARG A 392 14.95 -16.02 -10.54
N GLY A 393 15.36 -15.01 -9.78
CA GLY A 393 14.83 -13.66 -9.92
C GLY A 393 15.25 -12.98 -11.23
N ARG A 394 16.44 -13.27 -11.78
CA ARG A 394 16.80 -12.85 -13.15
C ARG A 394 15.81 -13.39 -14.18
N ARG A 395 15.45 -14.68 -14.10
CA ARG A 395 14.44 -15.27 -15.00
C ARG A 395 13.05 -14.66 -14.80
N GLN A 396 12.64 -14.38 -13.56
CA GLN A 396 11.40 -13.64 -13.27
C GLN A 396 11.39 -12.23 -13.86
N ILE A 397 12.52 -11.50 -13.84
CA ILE A 397 12.62 -10.18 -14.46
C ILE A 397 12.45 -10.28 -15.98
N VAL A 398 13.08 -11.25 -16.62
CA VAL A 398 12.87 -11.49 -18.06
C VAL A 398 11.39 -11.72 -18.34
N MET A 399 10.65 -12.40 -17.45
CA MET A 399 9.20 -12.59 -17.60
C MET A 399 8.39 -11.34 -17.33
N LYS A 400 8.76 -10.50 -16.36
CA LYS A 400 8.10 -9.19 -16.18
C LYS A 400 8.25 -8.33 -17.44
N VAL A 401 9.44 -8.32 -18.04
CA VAL A 401 9.74 -7.57 -19.26
C VAL A 401 9.01 -8.18 -20.46
N ARG A 402 9.11 -9.50 -20.68
CA ARG A 402 8.38 -10.18 -21.77
C ARG A 402 6.87 -10.04 -21.62
N GLY A 403 6.35 -10.22 -20.41
CA GLY A 403 4.93 -10.05 -20.09
C GLY A 403 4.45 -8.62 -20.37
N PHE A 404 5.29 -7.60 -20.21
CA PHE A 404 4.97 -6.24 -20.63
C PHE A 404 5.03 -6.07 -22.15
N LEU A 405 6.07 -6.59 -22.81
CA LEU A 405 6.33 -6.41 -24.25
C LEU A 405 5.48 -7.30 -25.17
N GLN A 406 4.97 -8.43 -24.69
CA GLN A 406 4.20 -9.40 -25.46
C GLN A 406 2.72 -9.36 -25.04
N PRO A 407 1.84 -8.72 -25.83
CA PRO A 407 0.41 -8.63 -25.51
C PRO A 407 -0.29 -9.98 -25.32
N SER A 408 0.19 -11.05 -25.96
CA SER A 408 -0.33 -12.42 -25.79
C SER A 408 -0.24 -12.91 -24.35
N LEU A 409 0.69 -12.37 -23.55
CA LEU A 409 0.89 -12.70 -22.12
C LEU A 409 0.16 -11.73 -21.18
N TRP A 410 -0.48 -10.68 -21.69
CA TRP A 410 -1.15 -9.69 -20.84
C TRP A 410 -2.29 -10.30 -20.02
N PRO A 411 -2.57 -9.76 -18.82
CA PRO A 411 -3.73 -10.16 -18.04
C PRO A 411 -5.01 -10.10 -18.89
N ALA A 412 -5.87 -11.12 -18.75
CA ALA A 412 -7.10 -11.23 -19.54
C ALA A 412 -7.97 -9.95 -19.49
N ALA A 413 -8.01 -9.27 -18.34
CA ALA A 413 -8.75 -8.03 -18.19
C ALA A 413 -8.28 -6.93 -19.14
N VAL A 414 -6.96 -6.74 -19.28
CA VAL A 414 -6.36 -5.73 -20.15
C VAL A 414 -6.54 -6.14 -21.62
N LEU A 415 -6.23 -7.40 -21.93
CA LEU A 415 -6.29 -7.93 -23.29
C LEU A 415 -7.69 -7.85 -23.89
N TYR A 416 -8.73 -8.14 -23.10
CA TYR A 416 -10.12 -8.16 -23.56
C TYR A 416 -10.85 -6.82 -23.37
N LEU A 417 -10.26 -5.82 -22.69
CA LEU A 417 -10.91 -4.53 -22.47
C LEU A 417 -11.29 -3.82 -23.79
N PRO A 418 -10.39 -3.69 -24.78
CA PRO A 418 -10.75 -3.12 -26.09
C PRO A 418 -11.86 -3.88 -26.80
N ILE A 419 -11.87 -5.21 -26.71
CA ILE A 419 -12.93 -6.05 -27.30
C ILE A 419 -14.27 -5.79 -26.62
N ARG A 420 -14.31 -5.70 -25.28
CA ARG A 420 -15.53 -5.39 -24.51
C ARG A 420 -16.07 -4.00 -24.85
N LEU A 421 -15.20 -2.99 -24.92
CA LEU A 421 -15.57 -1.64 -25.34
C LEU A 421 -16.10 -1.64 -26.78
N GLY A 422 -15.47 -2.40 -27.67
CA GLY A 422 -15.92 -2.56 -29.04
C GLY A 422 -17.27 -3.27 -29.17
N ILE A 423 -17.53 -4.31 -28.37
CA ILE A 423 -18.85 -4.96 -28.29
C ILE A 423 -19.90 -3.93 -27.84
N ALA A 424 -19.61 -3.17 -26.78
CA ALA A 424 -20.52 -2.14 -26.27
C ALA A 424 -20.80 -1.07 -27.34
N PHE A 425 -19.76 -0.58 -28.02
CA PHE A 425 -19.90 0.38 -29.11
C PHE A 425 -20.77 -0.14 -30.26
N LEU A 426 -20.57 -1.39 -30.69
CA LEU A 426 -21.38 -2.00 -31.74
C LEU A 426 -22.82 -2.20 -31.29
N CYS A 427 -23.06 -2.62 -30.04
CA CYS A 427 -24.42 -2.71 -29.48
C CYS A 427 -25.14 -1.36 -29.46
N LEU A 428 -24.44 -0.28 -29.11
CA LEU A 428 -24.96 1.09 -29.20
C LEU A 428 -25.23 1.50 -30.65
N ARG A 429 -24.28 1.24 -31.57
CA ARG A 429 -24.40 1.56 -33.00
C ARG A 429 -25.60 0.88 -33.64
N TYR A 430 -25.84 -0.39 -33.30
CA TYR A 430 -27.02 -1.13 -33.77
C TYR A 430 -28.30 -0.76 -33.02
N ARG A 431 -28.24 0.10 -31.99
CA ARG A 431 -29.35 0.46 -31.09
C ARG A 431 -30.02 -0.76 -30.45
N ARG A 432 -29.23 -1.80 -30.18
CA ARG A 432 -29.67 -3.09 -29.61
C ARG A 432 -28.65 -3.54 -28.56
N LEU A 433 -28.91 -3.24 -27.29
CA LEU A 433 -27.97 -3.52 -26.19
C LEU A 433 -27.67 -5.01 -25.98
N THR A 434 -28.57 -5.91 -26.42
CA THR A 434 -28.46 -7.36 -26.25
C THR A 434 -28.17 -8.10 -27.56
N ALA A 435 -27.71 -7.39 -28.59
CA ALA A 435 -27.46 -7.97 -29.93
C ALA A 435 -26.59 -9.24 -29.87
N PHE A 436 -25.49 -9.24 -29.11
CA PHE A 436 -24.62 -10.41 -29.00
C PHE A 436 -25.34 -11.67 -28.48
N ALA A 437 -26.24 -11.52 -27.51
CA ALA A 437 -26.97 -12.63 -26.90
C ALA A 437 -27.95 -13.30 -27.89
N SER A 438 -28.39 -12.55 -28.91
CA SER A 438 -29.28 -13.03 -29.96
C SER A 438 -28.54 -13.57 -31.19
N ALA A 439 -27.21 -13.67 -31.17
CA ALA A 439 -26.44 -14.19 -32.28
C ALA A 439 -26.75 -15.65 -32.62
N ASN A 440 -27.05 -16.48 -31.60
CA ASN A 440 -27.32 -17.90 -31.75
C ASN A 440 -28.64 -18.31 -31.09
N PRO A 441 -29.80 -18.10 -31.73
CA PRO A 441 -31.08 -18.60 -31.22
C PRO A 441 -31.09 -20.10 -30.87
N ALA A 442 -30.23 -20.90 -31.53
CA ALA A 442 -30.08 -22.33 -31.28
C ALA A 442 -29.63 -22.70 -29.85
N PHE A 443 -28.90 -21.82 -29.16
CA PHE A 443 -28.42 -22.06 -27.79
C PHE A 443 -29.34 -21.48 -26.70
N GLY A 444 -30.60 -21.28 -27.04
CA GLY A 444 -31.57 -20.66 -26.14
C GLY A 444 -31.40 -19.13 -26.07
N ARG A 445 -32.01 -18.52 -25.04
CA ARG A 445 -32.21 -17.07 -25.00
C ARG A 445 -30.92 -16.26 -25.09
N ILE A 446 -29.83 -16.70 -24.46
CA ILE A 446 -28.60 -15.90 -24.30
C ILE A 446 -27.50 -16.35 -25.26
N GLY A 447 -27.82 -17.20 -26.25
CA GLY A 447 -26.90 -17.56 -27.34
C GLY A 447 -25.58 -18.19 -26.91
N GLY A 448 -25.53 -18.81 -25.72
CA GLY A 448 -24.32 -19.36 -25.11
C GLY A 448 -23.35 -18.29 -24.60
N PHE A 449 -23.85 -17.17 -24.07
CA PHE A 449 -23.08 -16.17 -23.33
C PHE A 449 -22.75 -16.64 -21.88
N ILE A 450 -22.07 -15.78 -21.11
CA ILE A 450 -21.61 -16.00 -19.73
C ILE A 450 -22.67 -16.68 -18.84
N GLY A 451 -22.33 -17.85 -18.27
CA GLY A 451 -23.12 -18.57 -17.27
C GLY A 451 -23.60 -19.96 -17.70
N ASP A 452 -23.65 -20.24 -19.01
CA ASP A 452 -23.95 -21.58 -19.54
C ASP A 452 -22.69 -22.47 -19.50
N SER A 453 -22.80 -23.69 -18.97
CA SER A 453 -21.67 -24.62 -18.99
C SER A 453 -21.42 -25.10 -20.43
N LYS A 454 -20.15 -25.25 -20.82
CA LYS A 454 -19.80 -25.76 -22.15
C LYS A 454 -20.40 -27.14 -22.43
N SER A 455 -20.51 -27.97 -21.39
CA SER A 455 -21.19 -29.27 -21.46
C SER A 455 -22.69 -29.14 -21.77
N MET A 456 -23.36 -28.09 -21.27
CA MET A 456 -24.76 -27.82 -21.59
C MET A 456 -24.92 -27.41 -23.07
N LEU A 457 -24.01 -26.58 -23.59
CA LEU A 457 -24.01 -26.16 -24.99
C LEU A 457 -23.75 -27.31 -25.97
N LEU A 458 -23.07 -28.37 -25.51
CA LEU A 458 -22.83 -29.57 -26.31
C LEU A 458 -24.02 -30.54 -26.33
N ARG A 459 -24.92 -30.51 -25.32
CA ARG A 459 -26.08 -31.43 -25.22
C ARG A 459 -26.91 -31.54 -26.50
N PRO A 460 -27.23 -30.43 -27.20
CA PRO A 460 -27.98 -30.52 -28.46
C PRO A 460 -27.27 -31.39 -29.52
N PHE A 461 -25.94 -31.40 -29.53
CA PHE A 461 -25.10 -32.12 -30.49
C PHE A 461 -24.82 -33.58 -30.14
N GLN A 462 -25.17 -34.05 -28.94
CA GLN A 462 -24.80 -35.40 -28.46
C GLN A 462 -25.35 -36.56 -29.29
N ARG A 463 -26.35 -36.32 -30.15
CA ARG A 463 -26.90 -37.34 -31.08
C ARG A 463 -26.02 -37.54 -32.33
N ASP A 464 -25.06 -36.67 -32.59
CA ASP A 464 -24.12 -36.82 -33.70
C ASP A 464 -22.96 -37.74 -33.27
N SER A 465 -22.60 -38.73 -34.09
CA SER A 465 -21.48 -39.64 -33.82
C SER A 465 -20.13 -38.93 -33.71
N ARG A 466 -20.03 -37.69 -34.22
CA ARG A 466 -18.86 -36.83 -34.08
C ARG A 466 -18.84 -36.05 -32.76
N CYS A 467 -19.77 -36.25 -31.84
CA CYS A 467 -19.76 -35.58 -30.53
C CYS A 467 -19.42 -36.57 -29.41
N CYS A 468 -18.54 -36.16 -28.51
CA CYS A 468 -18.22 -36.95 -27.32
C CYS A 468 -18.86 -36.34 -26.07
N PRO A 469 -19.50 -37.14 -25.20
CA PRO A 469 -19.92 -36.69 -23.88
C PRO A 469 -18.73 -36.16 -23.07
N THR A 470 -18.95 -35.09 -22.30
CA THR A 470 -17.89 -34.42 -21.50
C THR A 470 -17.14 -35.39 -20.56
N LEU A 471 -17.80 -36.44 -20.05
CA LEU A 471 -17.21 -37.44 -19.17
C LEU A 471 -16.21 -38.38 -19.87
N ALA A 472 -16.24 -38.47 -21.20
CA ALA A 472 -15.34 -39.34 -21.98
C ALA A 472 -14.16 -38.57 -22.61
N LEU A 473 -14.02 -37.27 -22.31
CA LEU A 473 -12.98 -36.40 -22.86
C LEU A 473 -11.55 -36.83 -22.50
N SER A 474 -11.35 -37.34 -21.28
CA SER A 474 -10.04 -37.82 -20.80
C SER A 474 -9.54 -39.06 -21.56
N PHE A 475 -10.42 -39.78 -22.25
CA PHE A 475 -10.10 -41.04 -22.93
C PHE A 475 -9.89 -40.92 -24.44
N ILE A 476 -10.21 -39.77 -25.05
CA ILE A 476 -10.02 -39.58 -26.50
C ILE A 476 -8.56 -39.26 -26.78
N SER A 477 -7.78 -40.15 -27.38
CA SER A 477 -6.43 -39.79 -27.84
C SER A 477 -6.47 -38.87 -29.07
N GLY A 478 -5.41 -38.08 -29.28
CA GLY A 478 -5.24 -37.26 -30.49
C GLY A 478 -4.86 -35.80 -30.21
N PHE A 479 -4.77 -35.02 -31.29
CA PHE A 479 -4.47 -33.60 -31.28
C PHE A 479 -5.71 -32.77 -30.98
N GLU A 480 -5.55 -31.73 -30.17
CA GLU A 480 -6.61 -30.76 -29.88
C GLU A 480 -6.58 -29.53 -30.78
N PHE A 481 -7.75 -29.12 -31.24
CA PHE A 481 -7.94 -27.93 -32.07
C PHE A 481 -9.12 -27.10 -31.57
N GLU A 482 -9.09 -25.82 -31.87
CA GLU A 482 -10.22 -24.88 -31.74
C GLU A 482 -10.54 -24.37 -33.15
N VAL A 483 -11.81 -24.44 -33.55
CA VAL A 483 -12.30 -23.96 -34.83
C VAL A 483 -13.37 -22.91 -34.58
N VAL A 484 -13.17 -21.71 -35.13
CA VAL A 484 -14.18 -20.65 -35.12
C VAL A 484 -14.94 -20.69 -36.43
N TRP A 485 -16.25 -20.82 -36.38
CA TRP A 485 -17.11 -20.94 -37.54
C TRP A 485 -18.21 -19.88 -37.54
N ARG A 486 -18.60 -19.40 -38.73
CA ARG A 486 -19.68 -18.41 -38.89
C ARG A 486 -20.56 -18.69 -40.10
N ARG A 487 -21.82 -18.25 -40.04
CA ARG A 487 -22.79 -18.23 -41.13
C ARG A 487 -23.65 -16.97 -41.03
N ASN A 488 -23.78 -16.24 -42.12
CA ASN A 488 -24.66 -15.06 -42.14
C ASN A 488 -26.13 -15.50 -42.05
N PRO A 489 -26.97 -14.86 -41.22
CA PRO A 489 -28.38 -15.16 -41.19
C PRO A 489 -29.05 -15.04 -42.57
N GLY A 490 -29.92 -15.99 -42.90
CA GLY A 490 -30.62 -16.03 -44.19
C GLY A 490 -29.76 -16.39 -45.40
N LYS A 491 -28.47 -16.70 -45.22
CA LYS A 491 -27.56 -17.14 -46.29
C LYS A 491 -27.01 -18.53 -46.01
N ASP A 492 -26.68 -19.24 -47.07
CA ASP A 492 -26.05 -20.56 -46.99
C ASP A 492 -24.52 -20.51 -47.12
N ASP A 493 -23.89 -19.57 -46.40
CA ASP A 493 -22.47 -19.20 -46.57
C ASP A 493 -21.60 -19.56 -45.34
N GLY A 494 -21.90 -20.71 -44.73
CA GLY A 494 -21.13 -21.23 -43.58
C GLY A 494 -19.66 -21.42 -43.94
N ARG A 495 -18.76 -20.93 -43.09
CA ARG A 495 -17.31 -21.07 -43.26
C ARG A 495 -16.53 -20.95 -41.96
N ILE A 496 -15.35 -21.56 -41.95
CA ILE A 496 -14.34 -21.45 -40.89
C ILE A 496 -13.66 -20.08 -40.99
N MET A 497 -13.54 -19.40 -39.85
CA MET A 497 -12.84 -18.13 -39.68
C MET A 497 -11.41 -18.31 -39.19
N ALA A 498 -11.16 -19.31 -38.35
CA ALA A 498 -9.86 -19.59 -37.76
C ALA A 498 -9.77 -21.04 -37.28
N VAL A 499 -8.58 -21.62 -37.36
CA VAL A 499 -8.22 -22.91 -36.73
C VAL A 499 -7.02 -22.66 -35.84
N VAL A 500 -7.10 -23.09 -34.58
CA VAL A 500 -6.03 -22.95 -33.60
C VAL A 500 -5.69 -24.33 -33.06
N GLN A 501 -4.44 -24.74 -33.18
CA GLN A 501 -3.95 -25.97 -32.56
C GLN A 501 -3.55 -25.70 -31.10
N LYS A 502 -4.07 -26.52 -30.18
CA LYS A 502 -3.68 -26.49 -28.77
C LYS A 502 -2.55 -27.49 -28.58
N ARG A 503 -1.40 -27.03 -28.10
CA ARG A 503 -0.21 -27.87 -27.86
C ARG A 503 0.16 -27.87 -26.40
N ASP A 504 0.53 -29.05 -25.93
CA ASP A 504 1.10 -29.22 -24.61
C ASP A 504 2.44 -28.51 -24.50
N VAL A 505 2.72 -28.00 -23.30
CA VAL A 505 4.03 -27.47 -22.94
C VAL A 505 4.75 -28.55 -22.17
N THR A 506 5.89 -29.01 -22.69
CA THR A 506 6.66 -30.09 -22.09
C THR A 506 8.08 -29.64 -21.83
N VAL A 507 8.65 -30.06 -20.70
CA VAL A 507 10.09 -29.96 -20.44
C VAL A 507 10.72 -31.35 -20.55
N ARG A 508 12.00 -31.41 -20.91
CA ARG A 508 12.76 -32.65 -21.02
C ARG A 508 13.79 -32.71 -19.91
N GLY A 509 13.80 -33.81 -19.16
CA GLY A 509 14.81 -34.05 -18.14
C GLY A 509 16.20 -34.22 -18.74
N ASP A 510 17.19 -33.69 -18.04
CA ASP A 510 18.62 -33.85 -18.30
C ASP A 510 19.29 -34.83 -17.33
N GLY A 511 18.57 -35.30 -16.31
CA GLY A 511 19.08 -36.19 -15.27
C GLY A 511 19.81 -35.49 -14.13
N GLU A 512 19.94 -34.17 -14.17
CA GLU A 512 20.68 -33.36 -13.18
C GLU A 512 19.78 -32.32 -12.50
N GLN A 513 18.94 -31.63 -13.27
CA GLN A 513 18.13 -30.52 -12.80
C GLN A 513 16.78 -30.97 -12.27
N THR A 514 16.29 -30.22 -11.28
CA THR A 514 14.94 -30.39 -10.73
C THR A 514 13.88 -29.90 -11.73
N LEU A 515 12.64 -30.37 -11.57
CA LEU A 515 11.52 -29.92 -12.39
C LEU A 515 11.34 -28.39 -12.34
N GLU A 516 11.52 -27.77 -11.16
CA GLU A 516 11.46 -26.31 -11.02
C GLU A 516 12.53 -25.62 -11.88
N GLU A 517 13.76 -26.10 -11.86
CA GLU A 517 14.87 -25.53 -12.62
C GLU A 517 14.64 -25.66 -14.12
N LEU A 518 14.19 -26.83 -14.58
CA LEU A 518 13.84 -27.08 -15.97
C LEU A 518 12.74 -26.13 -16.46
N ILE A 519 11.72 -25.85 -15.65
CA ILE A 519 10.66 -24.88 -15.97
C ILE A 519 11.23 -23.46 -16.15
N TRP A 520 12.13 -23.02 -15.27
CA TRP A 520 12.73 -21.67 -15.35
C TRP A 520 13.77 -21.54 -16.47
N LEU A 521 14.39 -22.64 -16.88
CA LEU A 521 15.40 -22.69 -17.93
C LEU A 521 14.78 -22.79 -19.32
N ASP A 522 13.66 -23.48 -19.46
CA ASP A 522 12.98 -23.66 -20.73
C ASP A 522 12.43 -22.33 -21.29
N GLU A 523 12.74 -22.03 -22.55
CA GLU A 523 12.42 -20.74 -23.17
C GLU A 523 10.93 -20.45 -23.31
N VAL A 524 10.12 -21.51 -23.31
CA VAL A 524 8.67 -21.49 -23.50
C VAL A 524 7.96 -21.59 -22.16
N ALA A 525 8.31 -22.57 -21.32
CA ALA A 525 7.68 -22.81 -20.03
C ALA A 525 7.87 -21.62 -19.08
N VAL A 526 9.03 -20.95 -19.15
CA VAL A 526 9.34 -19.78 -18.32
C VAL A 526 8.28 -18.67 -18.44
N SER A 527 7.65 -18.50 -19.61
CA SER A 527 6.58 -17.51 -19.84
C SER A 527 5.42 -17.62 -18.85
N ARG A 528 5.19 -18.83 -18.35
CA ARG A 528 4.13 -19.17 -17.41
C ARG A 528 4.67 -20.01 -16.25
N GLY A 529 5.95 -19.79 -15.89
CA GLY A 529 6.64 -20.57 -14.87
C GLY A 529 5.91 -20.60 -13.54
N GLU A 530 5.34 -19.48 -13.08
CA GLU A 530 4.55 -19.44 -11.84
C GLU A 530 3.31 -20.33 -11.88
N LEU A 531 2.63 -20.43 -13.03
CA LEU A 531 1.48 -21.33 -13.22
C LEU A 531 1.94 -22.79 -13.14
N PHE A 532 3.00 -23.15 -13.85
CA PHE A 532 3.51 -24.52 -13.85
C PHE A 532 4.06 -24.93 -12.48
N ILE A 533 4.68 -24.01 -11.75
CA ILE A 533 5.13 -24.24 -10.37
C ILE A 533 3.96 -24.53 -9.44
N GLN A 534 2.83 -23.83 -9.62
CA GLN A 534 1.61 -24.11 -8.85
C GLN A 534 1.02 -25.47 -9.23
N CYS A 535 0.93 -25.79 -10.52
CA CYS A 535 0.41 -27.08 -10.99
C CYS A 535 1.23 -28.28 -10.50
N HIS A 536 2.56 -28.12 -10.40
CA HIS A 536 3.49 -29.20 -10.04
C HIS A 536 4.08 -29.05 -8.64
N ALA A 537 3.41 -28.32 -7.73
CA ALA A 537 3.95 -27.92 -6.43
C ALA A 537 4.48 -29.09 -5.56
N ARG A 538 3.96 -30.30 -5.77
CA ARG A 538 4.37 -31.53 -5.04
C ARG A 538 5.67 -32.14 -5.56
N ASP A 539 6.00 -31.93 -6.83
CA ASP A 539 7.09 -32.64 -7.54
C ASP A 539 8.25 -31.71 -7.96
N LEU A 540 8.22 -30.44 -7.57
CA LEU A 540 9.18 -29.42 -8.02
C LEU A 540 10.65 -29.78 -7.77
N ASN A 541 10.94 -30.45 -6.66
CA ASN A 541 12.30 -30.81 -6.26
C ASN A 541 12.77 -32.15 -6.87
N ARG A 542 11.92 -32.82 -7.65
CA ARG A 542 12.26 -34.08 -8.30
C ARG A 542 13.20 -33.80 -9.48
N VAL A 543 14.34 -34.49 -9.51
CA VAL A 543 15.22 -34.53 -10.68
C VAL A 543 14.58 -35.42 -11.74
N ILE A 544 14.40 -34.89 -12.96
CA ILE A 544 13.76 -35.62 -14.05
C ILE A 544 14.83 -36.40 -14.82
N PRO A 545 14.72 -37.74 -14.93
CA PRO A 545 15.65 -38.57 -15.68
C PRO A 545 15.92 -38.07 -17.11
N ALA A 546 17.16 -38.24 -17.55
CA ALA A 546 17.60 -37.81 -18.87
C ALA A 546 16.69 -38.36 -19.98
N GLY A 547 16.17 -37.47 -20.82
CA GLY A 547 15.33 -37.81 -21.96
C GLY A 547 13.83 -37.99 -21.67
N GLN A 548 13.44 -38.12 -20.39
CA GLN A 548 12.04 -38.19 -19.98
C GLN A 548 11.34 -36.84 -20.22
N LYS A 549 10.16 -36.86 -20.83
CA LYS A 549 9.33 -35.66 -21.04
C LYS A 549 8.29 -35.55 -19.93
N VAL A 550 8.11 -34.34 -19.41
CA VAL A 550 7.07 -34.00 -18.44
C VAL A 550 6.17 -32.94 -19.05
N THR A 551 4.87 -33.24 -19.14
CA THR A 551 3.84 -32.28 -19.56
C THR A 551 3.49 -31.36 -18.40
N LEU A 552 3.61 -30.06 -18.62
CA LEU A 552 3.46 -29.04 -17.59
C LEU A 552 2.02 -28.54 -17.46
N ASN A 553 1.29 -28.46 -18.57
CA ASN A 553 -0.10 -28.01 -18.57
C ASN A 553 -1.06 -29.09 -18.06
N LEU A 554 -2.12 -28.68 -17.36
CA LEU A 554 -3.12 -29.61 -16.82
C LEU A 554 -4.12 -30.08 -17.89
N THR A 555 -4.49 -29.18 -18.81
CA THR A 555 -5.41 -29.46 -19.92
C THR A 555 -4.95 -28.68 -21.15
N GLY A 556 -5.53 -28.94 -22.33
CA GLY A 556 -5.23 -28.20 -23.56
C GLY A 556 -5.76 -26.76 -23.58
N SER A 557 -6.42 -26.29 -22.53
CA SER A 557 -6.84 -24.88 -22.44
C SER A 557 -5.64 -23.94 -22.23
N TYR A 558 -5.65 -22.79 -22.91
CA TYR A 558 -4.69 -21.73 -22.60
C TYR A 558 -4.71 -21.38 -21.11
N GLY A 559 -5.87 -21.29 -20.45
CA GLY A 559 -5.93 -20.99 -19.01
C GLY A 559 -5.07 -21.91 -18.14
N HIS A 560 -4.90 -23.16 -18.57
CA HIS A 560 -4.19 -24.22 -17.85
C HIS A 560 -2.77 -24.49 -18.36
N GLY A 561 -2.24 -23.61 -19.22
CA GLY A 561 -0.82 -23.62 -19.60
C GLY A 561 -0.54 -24.08 -21.04
N ALA A 562 -1.55 -24.55 -21.80
CA ALA A 562 -1.34 -24.96 -23.18
C ALA A 562 -0.98 -23.78 -24.09
N ARG A 563 -0.25 -24.06 -25.17
CA ARG A 563 0.04 -23.10 -26.24
C ARG A 563 -1.02 -23.15 -27.32
N CYS A 564 -1.38 -21.97 -27.80
CA CYS A 564 -2.36 -21.80 -28.86
C CYS A 564 -1.64 -21.30 -30.11
N LEU A 565 -1.68 -22.07 -31.19
CA LEU A 565 -1.02 -21.75 -32.45
C LEU A 565 -2.04 -21.68 -33.57
N HIS A 566 -2.14 -20.54 -34.25
CA HIS A 566 -3.01 -20.38 -35.39
C HIS A 566 -2.50 -21.19 -36.58
N ARG A 567 -3.35 -22.05 -37.12
CA ARG A 567 -3.05 -23.01 -38.18
C ARG A 567 -3.98 -22.83 -39.37
N HIS A 568 -3.88 -21.66 -40.00
CA HIS A 568 -4.67 -21.32 -41.19
C HIS A 568 -4.46 -22.31 -42.34
N ASP A 569 -3.26 -22.89 -42.41
CA ASP A 569 -2.85 -23.91 -43.37
C ASP A 569 -3.64 -25.24 -43.27
N LEU A 570 -4.40 -25.44 -42.19
CA LEU A 570 -5.24 -26.63 -42.00
C LEU A 570 -6.65 -26.46 -42.54
N ILE A 571 -7.03 -25.26 -43.00
CA ILE A 571 -8.36 -25.02 -43.57
C ILE A 571 -8.39 -25.56 -45.01
N THR A 572 -8.96 -26.75 -45.16
CA THR A 572 -9.25 -27.40 -46.45
C THR A 572 -10.72 -27.29 -46.81
N VAL A 573 -11.06 -27.54 -48.08
CA VAL A 573 -12.46 -27.55 -48.54
C VAL A 573 -13.24 -28.65 -47.83
N GLU A 574 -12.62 -29.80 -47.58
CA GLU A 574 -13.21 -30.95 -46.90
C GLU A 574 -13.51 -30.64 -45.43
N LEU A 575 -12.56 -30.02 -44.70
CA LEU A 575 -12.77 -29.61 -43.31
C LEU A 575 -13.85 -28.54 -43.20
N ASP A 576 -13.81 -27.52 -44.07
CA ASP A 576 -14.83 -26.46 -44.08
C ASP A 576 -16.22 -27.02 -44.37
N THR A 577 -16.33 -27.93 -45.34
CA THR A 577 -17.58 -28.61 -45.70
C THR A 577 -18.08 -29.48 -44.55
N ALA A 578 -17.21 -30.29 -43.92
CA ALA A 578 -17.58 -31.16 -42.81
C ALA A 578 -18.01 -30.36 -41.57
N MET A 579 -17.31 -29.27 -41.26
CA MET A 579 -17.65 -28.36 -40.16
C MET A 579 -18.97 -27.63 -40.43
N THR A 580 -19.15 -27.14 -41.65
CA THR A 580 -20.37 -26.45 -42.05
C THR A 580 -21.57 -27.41 -42.04
N ALA A 581 -21.41 -28.65 -42.51
CA ALA A 581 -22.45 -29.68 -42.42
C ALA A 581 -22.79 -30.03 -40.96
N PHE A 582 -21.80 -30.11 -40.08
CA PHE A 582 -22.00 -30.30 -38.64
C PHE A 582 -22.76 -29.13 -38.00
N ALA A 583 -22.32 -27.89 -38.24
CA ALA A 583 -22.94 -26.69 -37.67
C ALA A 583 -24.36 -26.42 -38.21
N LYS A 584 -24.61 -26.69 -39.50
CA LYS A 584 -25.94 -26.50 -40.15
C LYS A 584 -27.02 -27.40 -39.58
N ARG A 585 -26.65 -28.49 -38.89
CA ARG A 585 -27.59 -29.41 -38.22
C ARG A 585 -28.39 -28.72 -37.10
N PHE A 586 -27.98 -27.52 -36.69
CA PHE A 586 -28.66 -26.68 -35.70
C PHE A 586 -29.24 -25.41 -36.35
N PRO A 587 -30.55 -25.41 -36.64
CA PRO A 587 -31.25 -24.21 -37.10
C PRO A 587 -31.06 -23.05 -36.12
N GLY A 588 -30.68 -21.87 -36.60
CA GLY A 588 -30.40 -20.71 -35.76
C GLY A 588 -29.00 -20.66 -35.14
N LEU A 589 -28.06 -21.51 -35.58
CA LEU A 589 -26.64 -21.35 -35.25
C LEU A 589 -25.95 -20.48 -36.32
N HIS A 590 -25.36 -19.36 -35.90
CA HIS A 590 -24.73 -18.39 -36.81
C HIS A 590 -23.26 -18.12 -36.48
N PHE A 591 -22.85 -18.33 -35.24
CA PHE A 591 -21.47 -18.16 -34.81
C PHE A 591 -21.15 -19.16 -33.71
N ALA A 592 -20.07 -19.92 -33.83
CA ALA A 592 -19.67 -20.83 -32.77
C ALA A 592 -18.16 -21.05 -32.76
N ARG A 593 -17.65 -21.37 -31.58
CA ARG A 593 -16.30 -21.88 -31.37
C ARG A 593 -16.39 -23.35 -30.99
N PHE A 594 -15.84 -24.22 -31.81
CA PHE A 594 -15.82 -25.65 -31.57
C PHE A 594 -14.43 -26.07 -31.11
N ASP A 595 -14.34 -26.73 -29.97
CA ASP A 595 -13.15 -27.47 -29.60
C ASP A 595 -13.25 -28.88 -30.17
N LEU A 596 -12.20 -29.34 -30.84
CA LEU A 596 -12.15 -30.58 -31.60
C LEU A 596 -10.98 -31.45 -31.16
N ARG A 597 -11.11 -32.76 -31.32
CA ARG A 597 -10.02 -33.72 -31.33
C ARG A 597 -9.95 -34.48 -32.66
N ALA A 598 -8.74 -34.73 -33.15
CA ALA A 598 -8.48 -35.57 -34.31
C ALA A 598 -7.24 -36.44 -34.05
N LEU A 599 -7.24 -37.68 -34.55
CA LEU A 599 -6.12 -38.62 -34.35
C LEU A 599 -4.85 -38.15 -35.05
N SER A 600 -4.99 -37.47 -36.19
CA SER A 600 -3.89 -36.89 -36.95
C SER A 600 -4.28 -35.55 -37.58
N ILE A 601 -3.27 -34.80 -38.04
CA ILE A 601 -3.50 -33.56 -38.81
C ILE A 601 -4.23 -33.86 -40.13
N GLU A 602 -3.93 -34.99 -40.77
CA GLU A 602 -4.56 -35.38 -42.03
C GLU A 602 -6.01 -35.82 -41.85
N ASP A 603 -6.35 -36.43 -40.71
CA ASP A 603 -7.76 -36.69 -40.35
C ASP A 603 -8.55 -35.40 -40.20
N LEU A 604 -7.99 -34.40 -39.51
CA LEU A 604 -8.63 -33.10 -39.39
C LEU A 604 -8.87 -32.47 -40.77
N LYS A 605 -7.85 -32.42 -41.62
CA LYS A 605 -7.97 -31.88 -42.99
C LYS A 605 -9.00 -32.64 -43.83
N ALA A 606 -9.14 -33.95 -43.64
CA ALA A 606 -10.15 -34.75 -44.30
C ALA A 606 -11.57 -34.63 -43.68
N GLY A 607 -11.76 -33.72 -42.71
CA GLY A 607 -13.04 -33.50 -42.04
C GLY A 607 -13.40 -34.60 -41.02
N ARG A 608 -12.46 -35.44 -40.62
CA ARG A 608 -12.62 -36.48 -39.59
C ARG A 608 -12.19 -35.92 -38.22
N PHE A 609 -13.16 -35.54 -37.41
CA PHE A 609 -12.94 -34.98 -36.08
C PHE A 609 -14.05 -35.36 -35.10
N ILE A 610 -13.75 -35.20 -33.81
CA ILE A 610 -14.69 -35.31 -32.70
C ILE A 610 -14.81 -33.94 -32.04
N VAL A 611 -16.03 -33.43 -31.91
CA VAL A 611 -16.34 -32.19 -31.18
C VAL A 611 -16.41 -32.50 -29.69
N THR A 612 -15.60 -31.77 -28.93
CA THR A 612 -15.40 -31.95 -27.48
C THR A 612 -16.08 -30.86 -26.66
N GLU A 613 -16.09 -29.62 -27.13
CA GLU A 613 -16.78 -28.51 -26.50
C GLU A 613 -17.34 -27.53 -27.54
N VAL A 614 -18.40 -26.80 -27.16
CA VAL A 614 -18.98 -25.72 -27.96
C VAL A 614 -19.03 -24.44 -27.14
N GLY A 615 -18.51 -23.36 -27.70
CA GLY A 615 -18.61 -22.00 -27.19
C GLY A 615 -19.59 -21.18 -28.03
N GLY A 616 -20.46 -20.43 -27.35
CA GLY A 616 -21.48 -19.59 -27.96
C GLY A 616 -21.00 -18.18 -28.31
N CYS A 617 -21.90 -17.21 -28.20
CA CYS A 617 -21.64 -15.82 -28.56
C CYS A 617 -20.56 -15.16 -27.69
N CYS A 618 -19.77 -14.26 -28.29
CA CYS A 618 -18.68 -13.52 -27.65
C CYS A 618 -17.57 -14.37 -26.99
N HIS A 619 -17.51 -15.68 -27.22
CA HIS A 619 -16.34 -16.48 -26.87
C HIS A 619 -15.16 -16.06 -27.74
N VAL A 620 -14.22 -15.33 -27.13
CA VAL A 620 -13.01 -14.89 -27.82
C VAL A 620 -12.13 -16.10 -28.13
N SER A 621 -11.65 -16.17 -29.37
CA SER A 621 -10.74 -17.22 -29.80
C SER A 621 -9.42 -17.18 -29.04
N SER A 622 -8.87 -18.36 -28.73
CA SER A 622 -7.54 -18.47 -28.13
C SER A 622 -6.41 -18.01 -29.07
N LEU A 623 -6.73 -17.73 -30.34
CA LEU A 623 -5.87 -17.07 -31.32
C LEU A 623 -5.24 -15.76 -30.81
N LEU A 624 -5.93 -15.02 -29.94
CA LEU A 624 -5.39 -13.79 -29.35
C LEU A 624 -4.14 -14.04 -28.47
N ARG A 625 -3.95 -15.30 -28.05
CA ARG A 625 -2.84 -15.77 -27.22
C ARG A 625 -1.70 -16.42 -28.02
N ASP A 626 -1.79 -16.42 -29.34
CA ASP A 626 -0.73 -16.94 -30.19
C ASP A 626 0.48 -16.01 -30.19
N GLU A 627 1.61 -16.51 -29.67
CA GLU A 627 2.89 -15.80 -29.58
C GLU A 627 3.61 -15.69 -30.93
N SER A 628 3.26 -16.53 -31.90
CA SER A 628 3.88 -16.53 -33.23
C SER A 628 3.31 -15.45 -34.15
N LEU A 629 2.14 -14.91 -33.81
CA LEU A 629 1.48 -13.85 -34.58
C LEU A 629 1.76 -12.47 -34.00
N ARG A 630 1.87 -11.48 -34.89
CA ARG A 630 1.80 -10.07 -34.48
C ARG A 630 0.45 -9.80 -33.83
N PHE A 631 0.45 -9.11 -32.69
CA PHE A 631 -0.77 -8.80 -31.95
C PHE A 631 -1.84 -8.09 -32.79
N SER A 632 -1.45 -7.19 -33.70
CA SER A 632 -2.39 -6.52 -34.60
C SER A 632 -3.14 -7.48 -35.52
N ARG A 633 -2.48 -8.55 -35.99
CA ARG A 633 -3.08 -9.58 -36.85
C ARG A 633 -4.03 -10.47 -36.06
N SER A 634 -3.60 -10.95 -34.89
CA SER A 634 -4.45 -11.77 -34.03
C SER A 634 -5.69 -11.00 -33.56
N TYR A 635 -5.50 -9.74 -33.17
CA TYR A 635 -6.58 -8.83 -32.79
C TYR A 635 -7.55 -8.56 -33.94
N SER A 636 -7.07 -8.30 -35.15
CA SER A 636 -7.92 -8.07 -36.34
C SER A 636 -8.81 -9.28 -36.67
N VAL A 637 -8.25 -10.49 -36.60
CA VAL A 637 -9.01 -11.74 -36.83
C VAL A 637 -10.10 -11.91 -35.76
N VAL A 638 -9.74 -11.76 -34.48
CA VAL A 638 -10.71 -11.83 -33.37
C VAL A 638 -11.80 -10.76 -33.49
N TRP A 639 -11.43 -9.55 -33.89
CA TRP A 639 -12.39 -8.46 -34.10
C TRP A 639 -13.39 -8.80 -35.21
N SER A 640 -12.93 -9.40 -36.31
CA SER A 640 -13.79 -9.90 -37.40
C SER A 640 -14.77 -10.98 -36.92
N GLN A 641 -14.32 -11.88 -36.05
CA GLN A 641 -15.17 -12.91 -35.44
C GLN A 641 -16.28 -12.28 -34.58
N ILE A 642 -15.93 -11.36 -33.68
CA ILE A 642 -16.88 -10.66 -32.81
C ILE A 642 -17.87 -9.82 -33.62
N ARG A 643 -17.39 -9.13 -34.66
CA ARG A 643 -18.24 -8.38 -35.59
C ARG A 643 -19.26 -9.28 -36.27
N SER A 644 -18.84 -10.44 -36.77
CA SER A 644 -19.74 -11.42 -37.41
C SER A 644 -20.82 -11.92 -36.44
N CYS A 645 -20.43 -12.19 -35.18
CA CYS A 645 -21.36 -12.57 -34.12
C CYS A 645 -22.41 -11.48 -33.84
N LEU A 646 -21.99 -10.22 -33.74
CA LEU A 646 -22.87 -9.08 -33.48
C LEU A 646 -23.78 -8.74 -34.66
N GLU A 647 -23.28 -8.84 -35.89
CA GLU A 647 -24.08 -8.67 -37.11
C GLU A 647 -25.19 -9.73 -37.19
N ALA A 648 -24.87 -11.00 -36.87
CA ALA A 648 -25.87 -12.05 -36.81
C ALA A 648 -26.96 -11.77 -35.76
N GLY A 649 -26.55 -11.31 -34.58
CA GLY A 649 -27.47 -10.95 -33.51
C GLY A 649 -28.35 -9.75 -33.80
N ALA A 650 -27.79 -8.69 -34.39
CA ALA A 650 -28.54 -7.52 -34.83
C ALA A 650 -29.58 -7.87 -35.90
N TYR A 651 -29.22 -8.75 -36.85
CA TYR A 651 -30.15 -9.27 -37.85
C TYR A 651 -31.30 -10.06 -37.20
N ASN A 652 -30.99 -11.00 -36.30
CA ASN A 652 -32.02 -11.80 -35.63
C ASN A 652 -33.03 -10.93 -34.85
N LEU A 653 -32.55 -9.88 -34.18
CA LEU A 653 -33.41 -8.90 -33.51
C LEU A 653 -34.27 -8.09 -34.50
N SER A 654 -33.78 -7.82 -35.71
CA SER A 654 -34.59 -7.18 -36.76
C SER A 654 -35.73 -8.08 -37.25
N GLN A 655 -35.53 -9.40 -37.21
CA GLN A 655 -36.54 -10.43 -37.53
C GLN A 655 -37.48 -10.75 -36.36
N LYS A 656 -37.52 -9.91 -35.32
CA LYS A 656 -38.37 -10.07 -34.12
C LYS A 656 -38.11 -11.35 -33.33
N VAL A 657 -36.92 -11.95 -33.42
CA VAL A 657 -36.48 -12.95 -32.44
C VAL A 657 -36.45 -12.29 -31.07
N ARG A 658 -37.13 -12.85 -30.06
CA ARG A 658 -37.31 -12.20 -28.75
C ARG A 658 -35.93 -11.88 -28.11
N PRO A 659 -35.62 -10.61 -27.81
CA PRO A 659 -34.39 -10.23 -27.14
C PRO A 659 -34.38 -10.76 -25.70
N VAL A 660 -33.18 -11.04 -25.16
CA VAL A 660 -33.00 -11.25 -23.73
C VAL A 660 -33.26 -9.95 -22.99
N PRO A 661 -34.11 -9.93 -21.95
CA PRO A 661 -34.24 -8.80 -21.04
C PRO A 661 -32.89 -8.48 -20.36
N LEU A 662 -32.59 -7.19 -20.15
CA LEU A 662 -31.29 -6.77 -19.59
C LEU A 662 -31.09 -7.29 -18.15
N ASP A 663 -32.17 -7.36 -17.39
CA ASP A 663 -32.23 -7.94 -16.04
C ASP A 663 -31.90 -9.44 -16.02
N GLU A 664 -32.46 -10.23 -16.94
CA GLU A 664 -32.13 -11.67 -17.07
C GLU A 664 -30.65 -11.87 -17.40
N LEU A 665 -30.10 -11.04 -18.30
CA LEU A 665 -28.68 -11.04 -18.65
C LEU A 665 -27.79 -10.67 -17.43
N MET A 666 -28.15 -9.62 -16.69
CA MET A 666 -27.39 -9.17 -15.51
C MET A 666 -27.44 -10.18 -14.37
N ALA A 667 -28.58 -10.84 -14.16
CA ALA A 667 -28.73 -11.91 -13.16
C ALA A 667 -27.81 -13.10 -13.47
N ARG A 668 -27.79 -13.56 -14.74
CA ARG A 668 -26.88 -14.63 -15.20
C ARG A 668 -25.42 -14.25 -15.09
N TRP A 669 -25.07 -13.00 -15.41
CA TRP A 669 -23.69 -12.51 -15.25
C TRP A 669 -23.26 -12.50 -13.78
N SER A 670 -24.14 -12.09 -12.88
CA SER A 670 -23.89 -12.12 -11.43
C SER A 670 -23.68 -13.54 -10.91
N GLN A 671 -24.53 -14.49 -11.32
CA GLN A 671 -24.38 -15.91 -10.97
C GLN A 671 -23.06 -16.51 -11.48
N ALA A 672 -22.64 -16.16 -12.70
CA ALA A 672 -21.37 -16.63 -13.25
C ALA A 672 -20.16 -16.06 -12.52
N ARG A 673 -20.21 -14.80 -12.03
CA ARG A 673 -19.13 -14.25 -11.19
C ARG A 673 -18.98 -14.96 -9.85
N GLY A 674 -20.09 -15.46 -9.28
CA GLY A 674 -20.07 -16.25 -8.05
C GLY A 674 -19.44 -17.64 -8.20
N ARG A 675 -19.39 -18.19 -9.42
CA ARG A 675 -18.75 -19.49 -9.73
C ARG A 675 -17.28 -19.37 -10.18
N HIS A 676 -16.67 -18.18 -10.08
CA HIS A 676 -15.24 -18.03 -10.43
C HIS A 676 -14.31 -18.90 -9.56
N ASP A 677 -14.78 -19.33 -8.40
CA ASP A 677 -14.07 -20.25 -7.50
C ASP A 677 -14.17 -21.74 -7.94
N GLU A 678 -15.00 -22.10 -8.93
CA GLU A 678 -15.09 -23.48 -9.45
C GLU A 678 -14.25 -23.74 -10.72
N PHE A 679 -13.66 -22.69 -11.32
CA PHE A 679 -12.70 -22.84 -12.42
C PHE A 679 -11.25 -22.58 -11.99
N SER A 680 -11.03 -22.22 -10.72
CA SER A 680 -9.77 -22.51 -10.05
C SER A 680 -9.75 -24.00 -9.73
N VAL A 681 -9.00 -24.77 -10.53
CA VAL A 681 -8.43 -26.08 -10.18
C VAL A 681 -9.34 -26.88 -9.25
N SER A 682 -10.31 -27.61 -9.79
CA SER A 682 -10.80 -28.78 -9.05
C SER A 682 -9.60 -29.72 -8.91
N GLU A 683 -8.97 -29.69 -7.74
CA GLU A 683 -7.89 -30.59 -7.29
C GLU A 683 -8.34 -32.06 -7.17
N GLU A 684 -9.47 -32.43 -7.77
CA GLU A 684 -9.98 -33.80 -7.84
C GLU A 684 -9.83 -34.33 -9.27
N LEU A 685 -8.59 -34.63 -9.64
CA LEU A 685 -8.23 -35.69 -10.58
C LEU A 685 -6.95 -36.38 -10.07
#